data_AF-A0A7Y3WZC9-F1
#
_entry.id   AF-A0A7Y3WZC9-F1
#
_cell.length_a   1.000
_cell.length_b   1.000
_cell.length_c   1.000
_cell.angle_alpha   90.00
_cell.angle_beta   90.00
_cell.angle_gamma   90.00
#
_symmetry.space_group_name_H-M   'P 1'
#
loop_
_entity.id
_entity.type
_entity.pdbx_description
1 polymer ?
#
loop_
_entity_poly.entity_id
_entity_poly.type
_entity_poly.pdbx_seq_one_letter_code
_entity_poly.pdbx_strand_id
1 'polypeptide(L)'
;MQKSLFLFLIFCFSFGNAQTFSENNSIIPAPNSYKATGDSIRFNGRIKVVFENNKFSAQELKTAQIFEAAVNGNLPSKKETVEVVFIAKNPSASFNKEAYKINITSKKITVTGTEEGLFYAVQSLLQLLPNKTKNQEIKMPCVTIEDEPRYSYRGLHLDVCRHFFPVDVIKDFITQMSSYKLNNFHWHLTDDQGWRIEIKKYPKLTAVGSKRAQTLVGNKFERSPMFFDGNPYGGFYTQEEIKDVVKFAEEHYVNIIPEIEMPGHATAAVTAYPNLSCFPDRPYKVIESWGVFEDIFCAGKEETFTFLEDVLTEVIALFPSKYIHIGGDECPKARWKVCPNCQKRIAALGLKDEHQLQSYLTTRIEKFLNANGRQILGWDEMLEGGLAPNAAVMSWRGEAGGISAAKQKHFVIMNPEQVLYLDYNQGYSPNEPLTVGRLITVDKIYHYNPTPVDSLTVDEQKYIMGLQSNLWSEYLTSPAKLNYQLYPRVFALAEIAWTQPQNKNYNNFVLNKMPHHLEKLEAQKRLYKVPTPFGSDETALIASKYVLDLKPTIKNGQIFYTIDGYNPDETAELYEKPVTINIPKGEYRTIKTVQISPSGRKSSINKILVKNPDLKAALAVNPTKQGLKYEYFTGKLFQQVQDLELAKPVNSGIFEGAVSSEKWKSKTERYIGLKFDGYLYIPETGNYTISTLSDDGSKLFIDNELIVNNDGIHWLNEAYGVARLEKGFHKININYFDQIGGTTLSCFIQQEGKEKQEIKASQLYYE
;
A
#
# COMPACT_ATOMS: atom_id res chain seq x y z
N MET A 1 7.93 -21.09 -80.70
CA MET A 1 7.03 -19.94 -80.46
C MET A 1 6.31 -20.15 -79.14
N GLN A 2 6.82 -19.55 -78.07
CA GLN A 2 6.15 -19.50 -76.76
C GLN A 2 6.02 -18.02 -76.38
N LYS A 3 4.77 -17.56 -76.24
CA LYS A 3 4.42 -16.23 -75.77
C LYS A 3 4.53 -16.22 -74.24
N SER A 4 5.34 -15.33 -73.68
CA SER A 4 5.25 -14.93 -72.27
C SER A 4 4.71 -13.50 -72.20
N LEU A 5 3.63 -13.35 -71.46
CA LEU A 5 2.90 -12.12 -71.19
C LEU A 5 3.49 -11.47 -69.93
N PHE A 6 4.10 -10.30 -70.04
CA PHE A 6 4.57 -9.52 -68.89
C PHE A 6 3.45 -8.58 -68.44
N LEU A 7 2.91 -8.81 -67.23
CA LEU A 7 1.92 -7.94 -66.59
C LEU A 7 2.66 -7.03 -65.59
N PHE A 8 2.70 -5.72 -65.86
CA PHE A 8 3.28 -4.71 -64.97
C PHE A 8 2.22 -4.29 -63.95
N LEU A 9 2.39 -4.68 -62.67
CA LEU A 9 1.57 -4.20 -61.56
C LEU A 9 2.24 -2.98 -60.91
N ILE A 10 1.65 -1.80 -61.10
CA ILE A 10 2.03 -0.57 -60.40
C ILE A 10 1.44 -0.63 -58.99
N PHE A 11 2.29 -0.85 -57.98
CA PHE A 11 1.92 -0.77 -56.57
C PHE A 11 1.90 0.71 -56.14
N CYS A 12 0.70 1.29 -56.01
CA CYS A 12 0.51 2.59 -55.38
C CYS A 12 0.75 2.45 -53.86
N PHE A 13 1.86 3.00 -53.37
CA PHE A 13 2.08 3.21 -51.94
C PHE A 13 1.09 4.28 -51.44
N SER A 14 0.01 3.84 -50.79
CA SER A 14 -0.77 4.72 -49.92
C SER A 14 0.01 4.92 -48.62
N PHE A 15 0.58 6.12 -48.44
CA PHE A 15 1.00 6.58 -47.11
C PHE A 15 -0.26 6.77 -46.26
N GLY A 16 -0.70 5.70 -45.59
CA GLY A 16 -1.59 5.82 -44.46
C GLY A 16 -0.84 6.51 -43.34
N ASN A 17 -1.12 7.79 -43.09
CA ASN A 17 -0.85 8.39 -41.78
C ASN A 17 -1.67 7.57 -40.78
N ALA A 18 -1.03 6.64 -40.07
CA ALA A 18 -1.59 6.09 -38.87
C ALA A 18 -1.84 7.26 -37.93
N GLN A 19 -3.11 7.63 -37.75
CA GLN A 19 -3.53 8.51 -36.68
C GLN A 19 -3.12 7.80 -35.40
N THR A 20 -1.99 8.17 -34.82
CA THR A 20 -1.65 7.78 -33.45
C THR A 20 -2.76 8.34 -32.58
N PHE A 21 -3.66 7.47 -32.14
CA PHE A 21 -4.62 7.84 -31.10
C PHE A 21 -3.79 8.36 -29.92
N SER A 22 -3.88 9.65 -29.61
CA SER A 22 -3.20 10.17 -28.43
C SER A 22 -3.79 9.47 -27.20
N GLU A 23 -2.96 8.68 -26.53
CA GLU A 23 -3.29 7.99 -25.29
C GLU A 23 -3.21 8.96 -24.10
N ASN A 24 -3.94 8.65 -23.02
CA ASN A 24 -3.80 9.37 -21.77
C ASN A 24 -2.44 9.04 -21.12
N ASN A 25 -1.53 10.00 -21.16
CA ASN A 25 -0.16 9.85 -20.65
C ASN A 25 0.09 10.61 -19.34
N SER A 26 -0.89 11.34 -18.79
CA SER A 26 -0.66 12.20 -17.63
C SER A 26 -1.72 12.11 -16.53
N ILE A 27 -2.98 11.82 -16.85
CA ILE A 27 -4.05 11.83 -15.84
C ILE A 27 -4.02 10.54 -15.02
N ILE A 28 -3.79 10.68 -13.72
CA ILE A 28 -3.98 9.67 -12.66
C ILE A 28 -5.02 10.22 -11.67
N PRO A 29 -6.12 9.51 -11.41
CA PRO A 29 -6.51 8.26 -12.04
C PRO A 29 -6.99 8.42 -13.49
N ALA A 30 -6.86 7.36 -14.28
CA ALA A 30 -7.31 7.30 -15.67
C ALA A 30 -8.82 7.57 -15.76
N PRO A 31 -9.25 8.45 -16.68
CA PRO A 31 -10.66 8.70 -16.85
C PRO A 31 -11.36 7.52 -17.51
N ASN A 32 -12.68 7.40 -17.29
CA ASN A 32 -13.48 6.34 -17.91
C ASN A 32 -13.51 6.43 -19.45
N SER A 33 -13.45 7.64 -20.00
CA SER A 33 -13.28 7.86 -21.44
C SER A 33 -12.26 8.97 -21.70
N TYR A 34 -11.31 8.71 -22.60
CA TYR A 34 -10.36 9.68 -23.12
C TYR A 34 -10.29 9.54 -24.63
N LYS A 35 -10.74 10.56 -25.36
CA LYS A 35 -10.77 10.56 -26.83
C LYS A 35 -10.00 11.76 -27.36
N ALA A 36 -8.88 11.51 -28.03
CA ALA A 36 -8.16 12.53 -28.78
C ALA A 36 -9.04 13.04 -29.94
N THR A 37 -9.14 14.36 -30.08
CA THR A 37 -9.97 15.02 -31.12
C THR A 37 -9.16 15.95 -32.03
N GLY A 38 -7.87 16.13 -31.74
CA GLY A 38 -6.95 16.94 -32.54
C GLY A 38 -5.57 16.99 -31.88
N ASP A 39 -4.70 17.89 -32.37
CA ASP A 39 -3.34 18.06 -31.84
C ASP A 39 -3.35 18.74 -30.47
N SER A 40 -3.47 20.07 -30.42
CA SER A 40 -3.39 20.82 -29.16
C SER A 40 -4.12 22.17 -29.21
N ILE A 41 -4.55 22.64 -28.04
CA ILE A 41 -4.81 24.06 -27.78
C ILE A 41 -3.52 24.72 -27.26
N ARG A 42 -3.30 25.98 -27.65
CA ARG A 42 -2.08 26.74 -27.32
C ARG A 42 -2.44 28.00 -26.56
N PHE A 43 -1.76 28.24 -25.45
CA PHE A 43 -1.90 29.45 -24.66
C PHE A 43 -0.68 30.36 -24.85
N ASN A 44 -0.92 31.47 -25.55
CA ASN A 44 0.08 32.52 -25.83
C ASN A 44 -0.19 33.81 -25.03
N GLY A 45 -1.21 33.80 -24.17
CA GLY A 45 -1.60 34.84 -23.26
C GLY A 45 -2.55 34.29 -22.21
N ARG A 46 -2.98 35.12 -21.25
CA ARG A 46 -3.81 34.68 -20.12
C ARG A 46 -5.09 33.98 -20.60
N ILE A 47 -5.52 33.00 -19.82
CA ILE A 47 -6.86 32.45 -19.92
C ILE A 47 -7.80 33.22 -19.01
N LYS A 48 -9.09 33.18 -19.36
CA LYS A 48 -10.17 33.69 -18.54
C LYS A 48 -11.19 32.59 -18.29
N VAL A 49 -11.50 32.33 -17.03
CA VAL A 49 -12.62 31.43 -16.69
C VAL A 49 -13.93 32.19 -16.72
N VAL A 50 -14.93 31.60 -17.38
CA VAL A 50 -16.29 32.15 -17.47
C VAL A 50 -17.29 31.04 -17.19
N PHE A 51 -18.42 31.40 -16.58
CA PHE A 51 -19.52 30.46 -16.37
C PHE A 51 -20.65 30.74 -17.34
N GLU A 52 -21.23 29.68 -17.88
CA GLU A 52 -22.38 29.78 -18.76
C GLU A 52 -23.52 30.53 -18.06
N ASN A 53 -24.03 31.59 -18.72
CA ASN A 53 -25.06 32.47 -18.19
C ASN A 53 -24.74 33.15 -16.85
N ASN A 54 -23.46 33.23 -16.45
CA ASN A 54 -23.02 33.72 -15.13
C ASN A 54 -23.68 32.99 -13.94
N LYS A 55 -23.98 31.70 -14.09
CA LYS A 55 -24.56 30.87 -13.01
C LYS A 55 -23.47 30.03 -12.35
N PHE A 56 -23.18 30.32 -11.08
CA PHE A 56 -22.22 29.57 -10.26
C PHE A 56 -22.38 29.85 -8.76
N SER A 57 -21.92 28.91 -7.92
CA SER A 57 -21.67 29.09 -6.49
C SER A 57 -20.30 29.75 -6.26
N ALA A 58 -20.09 30.33 -5.07
CA ALA A 58 -18.78 30.88 -4.71
C ALA A 58 -17.67 29.81 -4.73
N GLN A 59 -18.00 28.57 -4.37
CA GLN A 59 -17.08 27.44 -4.33
C GLN A 59 -16.76 26.93 -5.75
N GLU A 60 -17.74 26.91 -6.65
CA GLU A 60 -17.53 26.60 -8.08
C GLU A 60 -16.60 27.64 -8.73
N LEU A 61 -16.80 28.93 -8.44
CA LEU A 61 -15.91 29.99 -8.94
C LEU A 61 -14.48 29.83 -8.42
N LYS A 62 -14.32 29.61 -7.11
CA LYS A 62 -13.00 29.38 -6.49
C LYS A 62 -12.30 28.19 -7.13
N THR A 63 -13.04 27.10 -7.38
CA THR A 63 -12.55 25.90 -8.06
C THR A 63 -12.05 26.21 -9.47
N ALA A 64 -12.84 26.92 -10.28
CA ALA A 64 -12.43 27.32 -11.64
C ALA A 64 -11.19 28.23 -11.63
N GLN A 65 -11.10 29.15 -10.66
CA GLN A 65 -9.97 30.06 -10.50
C GLN A 65 -8.65 29.35 -10.15
N ILE A 66 -8.68 28.15 -9.56
CA ILE A 66 -7.45 27.35 -9.36
C ILE A 66 -6.79 27.04 -10.71
N PHE A 67 -7.58 26.61 -11.70
CA PHE A 67 -7.06 26.35 -13.05
C PHE A 67 -6.59 27.63 -13.73
N GLU A 68 -7.37 28.72 -13.60
CA GLU A 68 -6.99 30.04 -14.11
C GLU A 68 -5.63 30.49 -13.57
N ALA A 69 -5.44 30.41 -12.25
CA ALA A 69 -4.20 30.80 -11.58
C ALA A 69 -3.02 29.92 -12.00
N ALA A 70 -3.22 28.60 -12.12
CA ALA A 70 -2.18 27.66 -12.54
C ALA A 70 -1.68 27.95 -13.97
N VAL A 71 -2.57 28.31 -14.91
CA VAL A 71 -2.18 28.67 -16.27
C VAL A 71 -1.57 30.08 -16.30
N ASN A 72 -2.24 31.07 -15.71
CA ASN A 72 -1.85 32.47 -15.79
C ASN A 72 -0.56 32.80 -15.03
N GLY A 73 -0.25 32.06 -13.96
CA GLY A 73 0.99 32.21 -13.21
C GLY A 73 2.25 31.82 -14.00
N ASN A 74 2.10 31.08 -15.09
CA ASN A 74 3.22 30.56 -15.89
C ASN A 74 3.45 31.31 -17.21
N LEU A 75 2.53 32.19 -17.61
CA LEU A 75 2.55 32.85 -18.92
C LEU A 75 3.17 34.27 -18.86
N PRO A 76 3.98 34.66 -19.86
CA PRO A 76 4.67 35.96 -19.88
C PRO A 76 3.76 37.13 -20.28
N SER A 77 2.74 36.88 -21.11
CA SER A 77 1.84 37.90 -21.63
C SER A 77 0.62 38.11 -20.74
N LYS A 78 0.25 39.37 -20.49
CA LYS A 78 -0.97 39.73 -19.73
C LYS A 78 -2.23 39.84 -20.60
N LYS A 79 -2.12 39.71 -21.92
CA LYS A 79 -3.27 39.80 -22.84
C LYS A 79 -4.07 38.49 -22.78
N GLU A 80 -5.39 38.57 -22.60
CA GLU A 80 -6.27 37.40 -22.63
C GLU A 80 -6.38 36.83 -24.06
N THR A 81 -6.38 35.49 -24.18
CA THR A 81 -6.34 34.82 -25.49
C THR A 81 -7.28 33.63 -25.64
N VAL A 82 -7.71 32.99 -24.53
CA VAL A 82 -8.61 31.83 -24.56
C VAL A 82 -9.59 31.91 -23.38
N GLU A 83 -10.88 31.71 -23.67
CA GLU A 83 -11.90 31.53 -22.65
C GLU A 83 -12.06 30.05 -22.31
N VAL A 84 -12.16 29.77 -21.00
CA VAL A 84 -12.46 28.45 -20.45
C VAL A 84 -13.86 28.51 -19.87
N VAL A 85 -14.80 27.82 -20.51
CA VAL A 85 -16.22 27.88 -20.16
C VAL A 85 -16.56 26.76 -19.18
N PHE A 86 -17.04 27.12 -17.99
CA PHE A 86 -17.59 26.21 -17.00
C PHE A 86 -19.11 26.20 -17.09
N ILE A 87 -19.69 25.00 -17.04
CA ILE A 87 -21.13 24.76 -17.07
C ILE A 87 -21.49 23.98 -15.80
N ALA A 88 -21.98 24.72 -14.80
CA ALA A 88 -22.47 24.15 -13.55
C ALA A 88 -23.82 23.47 -13.77
N LYS A 89 -23.94 22.21 -13.34
CA LYS A 89 -25.18 21.44 -13.37
C LYS A 89 -25.70 21.25 -11.96
N ASN A 90 -27.01 21.36 -11.82
CA ASN A 90 -27.68 20.94 -10.59
C ASN A 90 -27.62 19.41 -10.46
N PRO A 91 -27.36 18.88 -9.26
CA PRO A 91 -27.43 17.44 -9.02
C PRO A 91 -28.84 16.92 -9.29
N SER A 92 -28.95 15.83 -10.05
CA SER A 92 -30.20 15.09 -10.27
C SER A 92 -30.02 13.65 -9.79
N ALA A 93 -31.12 12.99 -9.41
CA ALA A 93 -31.08 11.58 -8.96
C ALA A 93 -30.50 10.60 -10.01
N SER A 94 -30.42 11.02 -11.28
CA SER A 94 -29.92 10.24 -12.40
C SER A 94 -28.44 10.48 -12.73
N PHE A 95 -27.75 11.39 -12.03
CA PHE A 95 -26.38 11.79 -12.35
C PHE A 95 -25.47 11.63 -11.12
N ASN A 96 -24.34 10.95 -11.27
CA ASN A 96 -23.31 10.91 -10.23
C ASN A 96 -22.76 12.33 -10.01
N LYS A 97 -22.87 12.86 -8.79
CA LYS A 97 -22.44 14.24 -8.49
C LYS A 97 -20.96 14.48 -8.77
N GLU A 98 -20.12 13.45 -8.60
CA GLU A 98 -18.68 13.53 -8.85
C GLU A 98 -18.31 13.37 -10.34
N ALA A 99 -19.29 13.13 -11.22
CA ALA A 99 -19.07 12.99 -12.65
C ALA A 99 -18.86 14.33 -13.36
N TYR A 100 -18.02 14.31 -14.39
CA TYR A 100 -17.71 15.49 -15.16
C TYR A 100 -17.36 15.18 -16.62
N LYS A 101 -17.40 16.23 -17.44
CA LYS A 101 -16.98 16.21 -18.83
C LYS A 101 -16.05 17.39 -19.13
N ILE A 102 -14.96 17.10 -19.84
CA ILE A 102 -14.04 18.11 -20.36
C ILE A 102 -14.01 17.97 -21.88
N ASN A 103 -14.16 19.07 -22.60
CA ASN A 103 -13.95 19.14 -24.04
C ASN A 103 -12.92 20.22 -24.38
N ILE A 104 -11.77 19.81 -24.87
CA ILE A 104 -10.67 20.67 -25.31
C ILE A 104 -10.60 20.60 -26.84
N THR A 105 -10.81 21.74 -27.47
CA THR A 105 -10.63 21.93 -28.92
C THR A 105 -9.46 22.89 -29.16
N SER A 106 -9.05 23.08 -30.41
CA SER A 106 -7.97 24.03 -30.73
C SER A 106 -8.28 25.50 -30.41
N LYS A 107 -9.55 25.82 -30.05
CA LYS A 107 -10.02 27.19 -29.82
C LYS A 107 -10.65 27.42 -28.43
N LYS A 108 -11.24 26.39 -27.82
CA LYS A 108 -11.95 26.53 -26.54
C LYS A 108 -11.77 25.32 -25.65
N ILE A 109 -11.89 25.55 -24.35
CA ILE A 109 -12.10 24.53 -23.32
C ILE A 109 -13.50 24.69 -22.75
N THR A 110 -14.24 23.59 -22.64
CA THR A 110 -15.53 23.54 -21.95
C THR A 110 -15.50 22.46 -20.88
N VAL A 111 -15.90 22.82 -19.66
CA VAL A 111 -15.93 21.95 -18.49
C VAL A 111 -17.37 21.89 -17.99
N THR A 112 -17.88 20.69 -17.71
CA THR A 112 -19.26 20.49 -17.29
C THR A 112 -19.33 19.48 -16.16
N GLY A 113 -20.06 19.79 -15.10
CA GLY A 113 -20.22 18.92 -13.93
C GLY A 113 -21.10 19.57 -12.88
N THR A 114 -21.39 18.84 -11.81
CA THR A 114 -21.88 19.48 -10.56
C THR A 114 -20.70 20.09 -9.81
N GLU A 115 -20.94 20.72 -8.65
CA GLU A 115 -19.88 21.36 -7.86
C GLU A 115 -18.67 20.42 -7.59
N GLU A 116 -18.88 19.19 -7.11
CA GLU A 116 -17.80 18.22 -6.91
C GLU A 116 -17.19 17.72 -8.23
N GLY A 117 -18.02 17.50 -9.25
CA GLY A 117 -17.57 17.10 -10.57
C GLY A 117 -16.66 18.15 -11.23
N LEU A 118 -16.98 19.43 -11.10
CA LEU A 118 -16.15 20.54 -11.58
C LEU A 118 -14.80 20.58 -10.87
N PHE A 119 -14.76 20.28 -9.56
CA PHE A 119 -13.50 20.15 -8.84
C PHE A 119 -12.61 19.04 -9.38
N TYR A 120 -13.14 17.83 -9.57
CA TYR A 120 -12.36 16.74 -10.15
C TYR A 120 -11.99 16.97 -11.62
N ALA A 121 -12.82 17.71 -12.37
CA ALA A 121 -12.46 18.17 -13.71
C ALA A 121 -11.25 19.10 -13.69
N VAL A 122 -11.20 20.04 -12.73
CA VAL A 122 -10.04 20.91 -12.53
C VAL A 122 -8.80 20.10 -12.16
N GLN A 123 -8.90 19.07 -11.32
CA GLN A 123 -7.76 18.19 -11.05
C GLN A 123 -7.23 17.54 -12.34
N SER A 124 -8.11 17.00 -13.19
CA SER A 124 -7.71 16.45 -14.49
C SER A 124 -7.09 17.50 -15.42
N LEU A 125 -7.63 18.72 -15.47
CA LEU A 125 -7.04 19.82 -16.24
C LEU A 125 -5.64 20.19 -15.75
N LEU A 126 -5.43 20.26 -14.43
CA LEU A 126 -4.12 20.55 -13.83
C LEU A 126 -3.10 19.46 -14.16
N GLN A 127 -3.52 18.20 -14.22
CA GLN A 127 -2.66 17.07 -14.62
C GLN A 127 -2.41 16.99 -16.13
N LEU A 128 -3.21 17.66 -16.96
CA LEU A 128 -2.96 17.80 -18.40
C LEU A 128 -1.96 18.92 -18.71
N LEU A 129 -1.69 19.83 -17.77
CA LEU A 129 -0.68 20.86 -17.96
C LEU A 129 0.71 20.23 -18.03
N PRO A 130 1.62 20.76 -18.87
CA PRO A 130 3.03 20.37 -18.82
C PRO A 130 3.63 20.71 -17.45
N ASN A 131 4.56 19.88 -16.95
CA ASN A 131 5.25 20.17 -15.68
C ASN A 131 6.24 21.34 -15.77
N LYS A 132 6.75 21.61 -16.98
CA LYS A 132 7.72 22.68 -17.26
C LYS A 132 7.04 23.74 -18.13
N THR A 133 6.51 24.78 -17.50
CA THR A 133 5.70 25.81 -18.18
C THR A 133 6.23 27.24 -18.01
N LYS A 134 7.30 27.43 -17.22
CA LYS A 134 7.79 28.77 -16.86
C LYS A 134 8.23 29.57 -18.08
N ASN A 135 7.52 30.66 -18.37
CA ASN A 135 7.78 31.60 -19.47
C ASN A 135 7.75 30.97 -20.88
N GLN A 136 6.98 29.92 -21.09
CA GLN A 136 6.86 29.23 -22.39
C GLN A 136 5.41 29.11 -22.85
N GLU A 137 5.21 28.91 -24.16
CA GLU A 137 3.90 28.54 -24.72
C GLU A 137 3.40 27.26 -24.04
N ILE A 138 2.22 27.31 -23.44
CA ILE A 138 1.59 26.12 -22.84
C ILE A 138 0.75 25.43 -23.91
N LYS A 139 0.94 24.11 -24.03
CA LYS A 139 0.16 23.25 -24.93
C LYS A 139 -0.59 22.20 -24.12
N MET A 140 -1.88 22.05 -24.41
CA MET A 140 -2.71 20.96 -23.88
C MET A 140 -3.33 20.17 -25.04
N PRO A 141 -3.47 18.85 -24.94
CA PRO A 141 -4.00 18.04 -26.02
C PRO A 141 -5.49 18.34 -26.27
N CYS A 142 -5.92 18.31 -27.54
CA CYS A 142 -7.34 18.42 -27.88
C CYS A 142 -8.04 17.08 -27.61
N VAL A 143 -8.92 17.04 -26.60
CA VAL A 143 -9.49 15.81 -26.07
C VAL A 143 -10.94 16.00 -25.60
N THR A 144 -11.72 14.93 -25.68
CA THR A 144 -12.96 14.79 -24.91
C THR A 144 -12.73 13.77 -23.80
N ILE A 145 -13.02 14.18 -22.57
CA ILE A 145 -12.96 13.35 -21.36
C ILE A 145 -14.36 13.27 -20.76
N GLU A 146 -14.80 12.05 -20.47
CA GLU A 146 -16.02 11.78 -19.70
C GLU A 146 -15.61 10.85 -18.56
N ASP A 147 -15.89 11.25 -17.33
CA ASP A 147 -15.30 10.60 -16.18
C ASP A 147 -16.21 10.65 -14.94
N GLU A 148 -16.13 9.61 -14.14
CA GLU A 148 -16.83 9.45 -12.86
C GLU A 148 -16.12 8.39 -12.01
N PRO A 149 -16.19 8.47 -10.67
CA PRO A 149 -15.51 7.52 -9.81
C PRO A 149 -16.18 6.14 -9.82
N ARG A 150 -15.35 5.09 -9.76
CA ARG A 150 -15.79 3.71 -9.47
C ARG A 150 -16.38 3.54 -8.08
N TYR A 151 -15.76 4.15 -7.06
CA TYR A 151 -16.18 4.04 -5.67
C TYR A 151 -16.50 5.40 -5.07
N SER A 152 -17.51 5.46 -4.21
CA SER A 152 -17.86 6.69 -3.47
C SER A 152 -16.90 6.99 -2.33
N TYR A 153 -16.28 5.95 -1.74
CA TYR A 153 -15.27 6.08 -0.69
C TYR A 153 -13.87 5.82 -1.24
N ARG A 154 -12.99 6.83 -1.20
CA ARG A 154 -11.61 6.74 -1.72
C ARG A 154 -10.67 7.35 -0.69
N GLY A 155 -10.14 6.51 0.20
CA GLY A 155 -9.58 6.96 1.46
C GLY A 155 -8.05 6.94 1.57
N LEU A 156 -7.52 7.82 2.40
CA LEU A 156 -6.24 7.61 3.10
C LEU A 156 -6.44 7.75 4.60
N HIS A 157 -5.76 6.91 5.35
CA HIS A 157 -5.61 7.02 6.78
C HIS A 157 -4.23 7.57 7.15
N LEU A 158 -4.17 8.41 8.19
CA LEU A 158 -2.92 8.84 8.81
C LEU A 158 -3.01 8.75 10.33
N ASP A 159 -2.11 7.96 10.90
CA ASP A 159 -1.80 7.93 12.33
C ASP A 159 -0.95 9.14 12.70
N VAL A 160 -1.43 9.92 13.67
CA VAL A 160 -0.70 11.06 14.26
C VAL A 160 -0.39 10.84 15.75
N CYS A 161 -0.67 9.65 16.26
CA CYS A 161 -0.51 9.23 17.65
C CYS A 161 0.89 8.69 17.90
N ARG A 162 1.37 7.75 17.08
CA ARG A 162 2.72 7.18 17.26
C ARG A 162 3.78 8.23 16.93
N HIS A 163 3.62 8.99 15.85
CA HIS A 163 4.34 10.24 15.57
C HIS A 163 3.39 11.36 15.11
N PHE A 164 3.50 12.53 15.74
CA PHE A 164 2.66 13.70 15.48
C PHE A 164 3.11 14.46 14.23
N PHE A 165 2.14 14.96 13.45
CA PHE A 165 2.35 15.81 12.29
C PHE A 165 1.67 17.17 12.51
N PRO A 166 2.35 18.31 12.26
CA PRO A 166 1.71 19.61 12.44
C PRO A 166 0.64 19.90 11.37
N VAL A 167 -0.21 20.91 11.63
CA VAL A 167 -1.38 21.27 10.81
C VAL A 167 -1.04 21.54 9.34
N ASP A 168 0.11 22.14 9.05
CA ASP A 168 0.56 22.41 7.68
C ASP A 168 0.81 21.11 6.90
N VAL A 169 1.36 20.09 7.55
CA VAL A 169 1.54 18.76 6.96
C VAL A 169 0.19 18.08 6.70
N ILE A 170 -0.79 18.23 7.61
CA ILE A 170 -2.13 17.69 7.42
C ILE A 170 -2.84 18.35 6.23
N LYS A 171 -2.75 19.68 6.11
CA LYS A 171 -3.31 20.41 4.96
C LYS A 171 -2.62 20.05 3.65
N ASP A 172 -1.30 19.88 3.66
CA ASP A 172 -0.57 19.39 2.49
C ASP A 172 -1.03 17.97 2.11
N PHE A 173 -1.20 17.07 3.08
CA PHE A 173 -1.70 15.71 2.87
C PHE A 173 -3.08 15.71 2.19
N ILE A 174 -4.03 16.53 2.68
CA ILE A 174 -5.36 16.74 2.08
C ILE A 174 -5.25 17.28 0.64
N THR A 175 -4.32 18.20 0.40
CA THR A 175 -4.06 18.75 -0.94
C THR A 175 -3.56 17.66 -1.91
N GLN A 176 -2.65 16.81 -1.45
CA GLN A 176 -2.15 15.68 -2.25
C GLN A 176 -3.26 14.68 -2.55
N MET A 177 -4.05 14.30 -1.55
CA MET A 177 -5.19 13.37 -1.70
C MET A 177 -6.18 13.85 -2.76
N SER A 178 -6.65 15.09 -2.61
CA SER A 178 -7.66 15.68 -3.50
C SER A 178 -7.13 15.85 -4.93
N SER A 179 -5.83 16.13 -5.10
CA SER A 179 -5.18 16.20 -6.42
C SER A 179 -5.26 14.88 -7.21
N TYR A 180 -5.33 13.75 -6.50
CA TYR A 180 -5.52 12.40 -7.08
C TYR A 180 -6.94 11.86 -6.85
N LYS A 181 -7.90 12.76 -6.61
CA LYS A 181 -9.33 12.48 -6.48
C LYS A 181 -9.71 11.53 -5.33
N LEU A 182 -8.86 11.41 -4.31
CA LEU A 182 -9.20 10.78 -3.04
C LEU A 182 -10.02 11.76 -2.18
N ASN A 183 -11.03 11.27 -1.48
CA ASN A 183 -12.08 12.12 -0.89
C ASN A 183 -12.42 11.82 0.58
N ASN A 184 -11.77 10.84 1.21
CA ASN A 184 -11.96 10.56 2.64
C ASN A 184 -10.62 10.53 3.36
N PHE A 185 -10.42 11.44 4.30
CA PHE A 185 -9.28 11.45 5.20
C PHE A 185 -9.69 10.82 6.53
N HIS A 186 -9.21 9.61 6.79
CA HIS A 186 -9.37 8.93 8.06
C HIS A 186 -8.25 9.38 9.01
N TRP A 187 -8.62 10.15 10.04
CA TRP A 187 -7.66 10.79 10.93
C TRP A 187 -7.63 10.09 12.29
N HIS A 188 -6.56 9.32 12.52
CA HIS A 188 -6.37 8.57 13.76
C HIS A 188 -5.74 9.45 14.83
N LEU A 189 -6.55 9.81 15.84
CA LEU A 189 -6.29 10.91 16.77
C LEU A 189 -5.95 10.47 18.19
N THR A 190 -6.17 9.21 18.54
CA THR A 190 -5.87 8.69 19.88
C THR A 190 -5.32 7.26 19.83
N ASP A 191 -4.22 7.00 20.54
CA ASP A 191 -3.68 5.65 20.73
C ASP A 191 -2.89 5.58 22.06
N ASP A 192 -2.29 4.42 22.38
CA ASP A 192 -1.50 4.17 23.58
C ASP A 192 -0.32 5.13 23.77
N GLN A 193 0.31 5.56 22.68
CA GLN A 193 1.50 6.40 22.67
C GLN A 193 1.19 7.90 22.56
N GLY A 194 -0.09 8.28 22.48
CA GLY A 194 -0.49 9.68 22.48
C GLY A 194 -1.96 9.97 22.22
N TRP A 195 -2.48 10.94 22.96
CA TRP A 195 -3.78 11.57 22.71
C TRP A 195 -3.60 12.92 21.99
N ARG A 196 -4.19 13.10 20.81
CA ARG A 196 -3.87 14.22 19.89
C ARG A 196 -4.96 15.26 19.70
N ILE A 197 -6.11 15.13 20.36
CA ILE A 197 -7.24 16.06 20.22
C ILE A 197 -7.58 16.77 21.53
N GLU A 198 -7.76 18.08 21.51
CA GLU A 198 -8.25 18.81 22.66
C GLU A 198 -9.73 18.50 22.97
N ILE A 199 -9.98 18.02 24.20
CA ILE A 199 -11.33 17.85 24.77
C ILE A 199 -11.44 18.79 25.98
N LYS A 200 -12.30 19.81 25.88
CA LYS A 200 -12.39 20.89 26.88
C LYS A 200 -12.80 20.36 28.24
N LYS A 201 -13.73 19.39 28.29
CA LYS A 201 -14.17 18.76 29.54
C LYS A 201 -13.08 17.93 30.21
N TYR A 202 -12.09 17.44 29.45
CA TYR A 202 -11.04 16.55 29.95
C TYR A 202 -9.62 17.06 29.62
N PRO A 203 -9.17 18.18 30.20
CA PRO A 203 -7.91 18.84 29.83
C PRO A 203 -6.65 17.99 30.06
N LYS A 204 -6.67 17.01 30.97
CA LYS A 204 -5.52 16.13 31.19
C LYS A 204 -5.23 15.20 30.00
N LEU A 205 -6.20 14.96 29.10
CA LEU A 205 -5.97 14.15 27.90
C LEU A 205 -4.84 14.73 27.05
N THR A 206 -4.78 16.05 26.90
CA THR A 206 -3.67 16.72 26.19
C THR A 206 -2.56 17.17 27.12
N ALA A 207 -2.85 17.61 28.36
CA ALA A 207 -1.79 18.04 29.28
C ALA A 207 -0.84 16.90 29.69
N VAL A 208 -1.36 15.67 29.80
CA VAL A 208 -0.63 14.45 30.18
C VAL A 208 -0.59 13.45 29.02
N GLY A 209 -1.76 13.03 28.52
CA GLY A 209 -1.88 11.93 27.54
C GLY A 209 -1.25 12.21 26.17
N SER A 210 -0.95 13.46 25.83
CA SER A 210 -0.24 13.81 24.59
C SER A 210 1.29 13.65 24.68
N LYS A 211 1.84 13.32 25.84
CA LYS A 211 3.30 13.35 26.09
C LYS A 211 3.82 12.01 26.58
N ARG A 212 4.90 11.53 25.98
CA ARG A 212 5.70 10.40 26.46
C ARG A 212 7.13 10.86 26.79
N ALA A 213 7.78 10.16 27.71
CA ALA A 213 9.09 10.56 28.21
C ALA A 213 10.24 10.29 27.22
N GLN A 214 10.07 9.29 26.36
CA GLN A 214 11.04 8.83 25.39
C GLN A 214 10.36 7.98 24.30
N THR A 215 11.06 7.71 23.21
CA THR A 215 10.58 6.87 22.12
C THR A 215 11.55 5.73 21.85
N LEU A 216 11.01 4.55 21.55
CA LEU A 216 11.78 3.39 21.09
C LEU A 216 12.65 3.75 19.87
N VAL A 217 13.92 3.34 19.91
CA VAL A 217 14.91 3.55 18.84
C VAL A 217 15.15 2.25 18.08
N GLY A 218 15.14 2.34 16.75
CA GLY A 218 15.31 1.18 15.87
C GLY A 218 14.08 0.30 15.84
N ASN A 219 14.20 -0.90 15.26
CA ASN A 219 13.08 -1.82 15.26
C ASN A 219 12.88 -2.44 16.66
N LYS A 220 11.62 -2.55 17.10
CA LYS A 220 11.23 -3.16 18.39
C LYS A 220 11.85 -4.55 18.61
N PHE A 221 12.00 -5.31 17.54
CA PHE A 221 12.42 -6.69 17.58
C PHE A 221 13.95 -6.82 17.65
N GLU A 222 14.69 -5.96 16.96
CA GLU A 222 16.15 -6.06 16.78
C GLU A 222 16.98 -6.01 18.08
N ARG A 223 16.45 -5.49 19.19
CA ARG A 223 17.22 -5.26 20.42
C ARG A 223 16.53 -5.79 21.66
N SER A 224 17.31 -6.46 22.53
CA SER A 224 16.86 -6.97 23.82
C SER A 224 17.94 -6.71 24.88
N PRO A 225 17.70 -5.82 25.87
CA PRO A 225 16.50 -5.01 26.08
C PRO A 225 16.27 -3.96 24.97
N MET A 226 15.03 -3.46 24.87
CA MET A 226 14.69 -2.34 23.98
C MET A 226 15.51 -1.11 24.33
N PHE A 227 15.86 -0.32 23.31
CA PHE A 227 16.67 0.90 23.44
C PHE A 227 15.79 2.13 23.16
N PHE A 228 15.93 3.19 23.96
CA PHE A 228 15.10 4.40 23.89
C PHE A 228 15.98 5.65 23.77
N ASP A 229 15.44 6.71 23.17
CA ASP A 229 16.18 7.94 22.88
C ASP A 229 16.33 8.89 24.09
N GLY A 230 15.54 8.69 25.14
CA GLY A 230 15.52 9.55 26.33
C GLY A 230 14.90 10.94 26.11
N ASN A 231 14.26 11.21 24.98
CA ASN A 231 13.75 12.53 24.63
C ASN A 231 12.22 12.64 24.82
N PRO A 232 11.73 13.60 25.62
CA PRO A 232 10.29 13.86 25.71
C PRO A 232 9.69 14.18 24.34
N TYR A 233 8.58 13.52 24.02
CA TYR A 233 7.89 13.63 22.74
C TYR A 233 6.40 13.88 22.94
N GLY A 234 5.79 14.74 22.12
CA GLY A 234 4.36 15.01 22.17
C GLY A 234 3.86 16.00 21.14
N GLY A 235 2.63 16.48 21.35
CA GLY A 235 1.90 17.35 20.43
C GLY A 235 0.42 16.98 20.39
N PHE A 236 -0.45 17.95 20.14
CA PHE A 236 -1.88 17.76 19.95
C PHE A 236 -2.46 18.93 19.15
N TYR A 237 -3.66 18.75 18.60
CA TYR A 237 -4.41 19.79 17.91
C TYR A 237 -5.44 20.39 18.86
N THR A 238 -5.47 21.72 18.90
CA THR A 238 -6.57 22.46 19.52
C THR A 238 -7.85 22.31 18.69
N GLN A 239 -8.99 22.57 19.32
CA GLN A 239 -10.27 22.53 18.59
C GLN A 239 -10.33 23.57 17.45
N GLU A 240 -9.66 24.72 17.59
CA GLU A 240 -9.62 25.74 16.54
C GLU A 240 -8.76 25.32 15.36
N GLU A 241 -7.62 24.67 15.60
CA GLU A 241 -6.80 24.08 14.54
C GLU A 241 -7.57 22.98 13.79
N ILE A 242 -8.33 22.14 14.51
CA ILE A 242 -9.18 21.12 13.89
C ILE A 242 -10.25 21.77 13.01
N LYS A 243 -10.96 22.80 13.48
CA LYS A 243 -11.96 23.52 12.68
C LYS A 243 -11.36 24.12 11.41
N ASP A 244 -10.15 24.68 11.51
CA ASP A 244 -9.41 25.21 10.37
C ASP A 244 -9.02 24.11 9.36
N VAL A 245 -8.58 22.94 9.84
CA VAL A 245 -8.31 21.77 8.98
C VAL A 245 -9.58 21.22 8.33
N VAL A 246 -10.68 21.11 9.07
CA VAL A 246 -11.98 20.65 8.55
C VAL A 246 -12.47 21.58 7.46
N LYS A 247 -12.47 22.89 7.70
CA LYS A 247 -12.83 23.89 6.68
C LYS A 247 -11.94 23.77 5.44
N PHE A 248 -10.63 23.60 5.63
CA PHE A 248 -9.71 23.40 4.52
C PHE A 248 -10.04 22.13 3.72
N ALA A 249 -10.36 21.02 4.39
CA ALA A 249 -10.75 19.78 3.73
C ALA A 249 -12.05 19.90 2.93
N GLU A 250 -13.05 20.62 3.46
CA GLU A 250 -14.30 20.92 2.74
C GLU A 250 -14.02 21.70 1.43
N GLU A 251 -13.14 22.70 1.48
CA GLU A 251 -12.73 23.46 0.29
C GLU A 251 -12.01 22.60 -0.77
N HIS A 252 -11.51 21.43 -0.38
CA HIS A 252 -10.84 20.42 -1.21
C HIS A 252 -11.70 19.18 -1.48
N TYR A 253 -12.99 19.19 -1.10
CA TYR A 253 -13.93 18.07 -1.24
C TYR A 253 -13.40 16.77 -0.61
N VAL A 254 -12.76 16.90 0.54
CA VAL A 254 -12.29 15.79 1.37
C VAL A 254 -13.11 15.76 2.66
N ASN A 255 -13.80 14.64 2.90
CA ASN A 255 -14.47 14.36 4.15
C ASN A 255 -13.45 13.89 5.19
N ILE A 256 -13.46 14.44 6.41
CA ILE A 256 -12.60 13.98 7.51
C ILE A 256 -13.40 13.07 8.44
N ILE A 257 -12.96 11.82 8.57
CA ILE A 257 -13.49 10.85 9.52
C ILE A 257 -12.54 10.79 10.70
N PRO A 258 -12.92 11.33 11.88
CA PRO A 258 -12.10 11.22 13.07
C PRO A 258 -12.19 9.79 13.64
N GLU A 259 -11.06 9.29 14.14
CA GLU A 259 -11.00 8.06 14.92
C GLU A 259 -10.60 8.35 16.36
N ILE A 260 -11.46 7.91 17.28
CA ILE A 260 -11.18 7.86 18.72
C ILE A 260 -11.21 6.39 19.12
N GLU A 261 -10.04 5.82 19.31
CA GLU A 261 -9.84 4.41 19.64
C GLU A 261 -10.57 3.99 20.92
N MET A 262 -11.36 2.92 20.81
CA MET A 262 -11.99 2.28 21.96
C MET A 262 -12.42 0.83 21.64
N PRO A 263 -12.43 -0.09 22.63
CA PRO A 263 -11.97 0.10 24.00
C PRO A 263 -10.47 -0.16 24.20
N GLY A 264 -9.80 -0.73 23.18
CA GLY A 264 -8.35 -0.90 23.11
C GLY A 264 -7.61 0.43 22.94
N HIS A 265 -6.28 0.36 22.75
CA HIS A 265 -5.44 1.52 22.41
C HIS A 265 -5.66 2.77 23.29
N ALA A 266 -5.93 2.54 24.58
CA ALA A 266 -6.47 3.55 25.49
C ALA A 266 -5.45 4.09 26.49
N THR A 267 -4.19 3.62 26.47
CA THR A 267 -3.26 3.87 27.58
C THR A 267 -2.96 5.36 27.78
N ALA A 268 -2.97 6.18 26.73
CA ALA A 268 -2.81 7.63 26.86
C ALA A 268 -3.96 8.27 27.68
N ALA A 269 -5.21 7.87 27.43
CA ALA A 269 -6.38 8.34 28.16
C ALA A 269 -6.38 7.81 29.61
N VAL A 270 -6.07 6.53 29.79
CA VAL A 270 -5.95 5.88 31.10
C VAL A 270 -4.84 6.53 31.95
N THR A 271 -3.73 6.94 31.34
CA THR A 271 -2.67 7.66 32.06
C THR A 271 -3.15 9.04 32.55
N ALA A 272 -3.93 9.74 31.74
CA ALA A 272 -4.51 11.03 32.12
C ALA A 272 -5.60 10.90 33.20
N TYR A 273 -6.39 9.82 33.13
CA TYR A 273 -7.51 9.51 34.02
C TYR A 273 -7.53 8.02 34.41
N PRO A 274 -6.74 7.59 35.41
CA PRO A 274 -6.62 6.18 35.80
C PRO A 274 -7.93 5.51 36.21
N ASN A 275 -8.91 6.28 36.68
CA ASN A 275 -10.26 5.83 37.01
C ASN A 275 -10.99 5.14 35.84
N LEU A 276 -10.63 5.44 34.59
CA LEU A 276 -11.19 4.83 33.38
C LEU A 276 -10.73 3.38 33.15
N SER A 277 -9.66 2.95 33.82
CA SER A 277 -9.11 1.58 33.71
C SER A 277 -9.83 0.58 34.63
N CYS A 278 -9.53 -0.71 34.45
CA CYS A 278 -10.03 -1.75 35.36
C CYS A 278 -9.46 -1.67 36.78
N PHE A 279 -8.24 -1.14 36.93
CA PHE A 279 -7.45 -1.16 38.16
C PHE A 279 -6.76 0.20 38.36
N PRO A 280 -7.49 1.21 38.87
CA PRO A 280 -7.05 2.60 38.87
C PRO A 280 -5.78 2.88 39.69
N ASP A 281 -5.43 2.01 40.64
CA ASP A 281 -4.25 2.17 41.50
C ASP A 281 -2.96 1.67 40.84
N ARG A 282 -3.01 1.13 39.61
CA ARG A 282 -1.82 0.73 38.87
C ARG A 282 -1.05 1.97 38.39
N PRO A 283 0.29 1.89 38.32
CA PRO A 283 1.08 2.96 37.72
C PRO A 283 0.89 2.92 36.20
N TYR A 284 0.25 3.95 35.66
CA TYR A 284 0.08 4.13 34.22
C TYR A 284 1.08 5.15 33.69
N LYS A 285 1.57 4.90 32.47
CA LYS A 285 2.34 5.86 31.70
C LYS A 285 1.94 5.79 30.24
N VAL A 286 2.02 6.91 29.53
CA VAL A 286 1.89 6.93 28.07
C VAL A 286 2.96 6.02 27.50
N ILE A 287 2.58 5.13 26.59
CA ILE A 287 3.46 4.06 26.12
C ILE A 287 4.61 4.65 25.28
N GLU A 288 5.80 4.08 25.47
CA GLU A 288 7.06 4.53 24.82
C GLU A 288 7.50 3.59 23.67
N SER A 289 6.80 2.46 23.48
CA SER A 289 7.09 1.40 22.51
C SER A 289 5.84 1.03 21.67
N TRP A 290 6.02 0.19 20.66
CA TRP A 290 4.93 -0.21 19.75
C TRP A 290 4.26 -1.53 20.13
N GLY A 291 3.02 -1.75 19.71
CA GLY A 291 2.28 -3.01 19.84
C GLY A 291 0.99 -2.90 20.66
N VAL A 292 0.53 -4.05 21.15
CA VAL A 292 -0.76 -4.20 21.85
C VAL A 292 -0.57 -4.26 23.35
N PHE A 293 -1.36 -3.48 24.09
CA PHE A 293 -1.27 -3.36 25.55
C PHE A 293 -2.56 -3.79 26.24
N GLU A 294 -2.44 -4.48 27.38
CA GLU A 294 -3.60 -5.05 28.08
C GLU A 294 -4.42 -4.01 28.86
N ASP A 295 -3.86 -2.84 29.14
CA ASP A 295 -4.46 -1.81 29.97
C ASP A 295 -5.41 -0.93 29.15
N ILE A 296 -6.67 -1.40 29.05
CA ILE A 296 -7.74 -0.84 28.22
C ILE A 296 -8.85 -0.16 29.04
N PHE A 297 -9.79 0.52 28.36
CA PHE A 297 -10.97 1.10 29.01
C PHE A 297 -11.80 0.04 29.76
N CYS A 298 -12.28 0.37 30.95
CA CYS A 298 -13.11 -0.54 31.75
C CYS A 298 -14.57 -0.49 31.32
N ALA A 299 -15.00 -1.47 30.53
CA ALA A 299 -16.40 -1.59 30.11
C ALA A 299 -17.37 -1.92 31.26
N GLY A 300 -16.87 -2.24 32.46
CA GLY A 300 -17.67 -2.53 33.65
C GLY A 300 -18.20 -1.30 34.41
N LYS A 301 -17.71 -0.09 34.11
CA LYS A 301 -18.01 1.15 34.86
C LYS A 301 -18.88 2.09 34.04
N GLU A 302 -19.91 2.69 34.66
CA GLU A 302 -20.72 3.75 34.02
C GLU A 302 -19.92 5.03 33.72
N GLU A 303 -18.96 5.35 34.57
CA GLU A 303 -18.08 6.51 34.39
C GLU A 303 -17.30 6.44 33.07
N THR A 304 -16.88 5.24 32.64
CA THR A 304 -16.22 5.02 31.34
C THR A 304 -17.14 5.43 30.19
N PHE A 305 -18.42 5.04 30.24
CA PHE A 305 -19.37 5.40 29.19
C PHE A 305 -19.68 6.89 29.19
N THR A 306 -19.84 7.49 30.38
CA THR A 306 -20.04 8.95 30.50
C THR A 306 -18.87 9.69 29.87
N PHE A 307 -17.63 9.27 30.17
CA PHE A 307 -16.42 9.82 29.56
C PHE A 307 -16.42 9.69 28.02
N LEU A 308 -16.69 8.49 27.49
CA LEU A 308 -16.69 8.27 26.04
C LEU A 308 -17.79 9.08 25.34
N GLU A 309 -19.00 9.13 25.90
CA GLU A 309 -20.12 9.92 25.38
C GLU A 309 -19.81 11.43 25.41
N ASP A 310 -19.18 11.92 26.48
CA ASP A 310 -18.73 13.31 26.60
C ASP A 310 -17.64 13.67 25.57
N VAL A 311 -16.62 12.81 25.41
CA VAL A 311 -15.58 12.98 24.38
C VAL A 311 -16.20 13.02 22.99
N LEU A 312 -17.06 12.04 22.69
CA LEU A 312 -17.72 11.96 21.38
C LEU A 312 -18.65 13.14 21.13
N THR A 313 -19.30 13.71 22.16
CA THR A 313 -20.09 14.94 22.05
C THR A 313 -19.25 16.11 21.53
N GLU A 314 -18.04 16.30 22.06
CA GLU A 314 -17.14 17.35 21.57
C GLU A 314 -16.60 17.02 20.16
N VAL A 315 -16.29 15.76 19.87
CA VAL A 315 -15.79 15.32 18.55
C VAL A 315 -16.83 15.55 17.44
N ILE A 316 -18.09 15.13 17.63
CA ILE A 316 -19.13 15.28 16.59
C ILE A 316 -19.52 16.74 16.31
N ALA A 317 -19.16 17.65 17.21
CA ALA A 317 -19.32 19.10 17.02
C ALA A 317 -18.19 19.69 16.17
N LEU A 318 -17.01 19.06 16.14
CA LEU A 318 -15.85 19.48 15.34
C LEU A 318 -15.88 18.91 13.93
N PHE A 319 -16.37 17.67 13.78
CA PHE A 319 -16.32 16.95 12.52
C PHE A 319 -17.73 16.76 11.92
N PRO A 320 -18.01 17.28 10.72
CA PRO A 320 -19.33 17.18 10.09
C PRO A 320 -19.59 15.80 9.48
N SER A 321 -18.61 14.91 9.42
CA SER A 321 -18.73 13.58 8.81
C SER A 321 -19.91 12.79 9.36
N LYS A 322 -20.57 12.05 8.46
CA LYS A 322 -21.61 11.08 8.82
C LYS A 322 -21.05 9.95 9.69
N TYR A 323 -19.84 9.49 9.36
CA TYR A 323 -19.17 8.40 10.06
C TYR A 323 -18.19 8.94 11.10
N ILE A 324 -18.19 8.30 12.27
CA ILE A 324 -17.16 8.45 13.31
C ILE A 324 -16.51 7.07 13.48
N HIS A 325 -15.20 7.00 13.36
CA HIS A 325 -14.47 5.75 13.56
C HIS A 325 -14.22 5.56 15.06
N ILE A 326 -14.53 4.38 15.58
CA ILE A 326 -14.38 4.05 17.00
C ILE A 326 -13.28 3.01 17.25
N GLY A 327 -12.55 2.64 16.21
CA GLY A 327 -11.49 1.63 16.26
C GLY A 327 -12.07 0.24 16.50
N GLY A 328 -11.69 -0.36 17.63
CA GLY A 328 -12.21 -1.64 18.13
C GLY A 328 -11.30 -2.83 17.85
N ASP A 329 -10.13 -2.58 17.28
CA ASP A 329 -9.08 -3.55 17.00
C ASP A 329 -8.28 -3.91 18.25
N GLU A 330 -7.58 -5.05 18.14
CA GLU A 330 -6.54 -5.55 19.06
C GLU A 330 -6.88 -5.50 20.57
N CYS A 331 -8.15 -5.43 20.96
CA CYS A 331 -8.60 -5.23 22.35
C CYS A 331 -8.36 -6.48 23.23
N PRO A 332 -7.36 -6.50 24.13
CA PRO A 332 -7.04 -7.70 24.89
C PRO A 332 -8.02 -7.90 26.05
N LYS A 333 -8.57 -9.12 26.19
CA LYS A 333 -9.57 -9.41 27.22
C LYS A 333 -8.98 -9.70 28.61
N ALA A 334 -7.65 -9.69 28.74
CA ALA A 334 -6.93 -10.09 29.94
C ALA A 334 -7.36 -9.30 31.19
N ARG A 335 -7.49 -7.96 31.10
CA ARG A 335 -7.93 -7.14 32.24
C ARG A 335 -9.40 -7.31 32.59
N TRP A 336 -10.27 -7.48 31.60
CA TRP A 336 -11.70 -7.65 31.83
C TRP A 336 -12.03 -8.97 32.53
N LYS A 337 -11.30 -10.05 32.21
CA LYS A 337 -11.45 -11.38 32.85
C LYS A 337 -11.31 -11.34 34.37
N VAL A 338 -10.41 -10.49 34.87
CA VAL A 338 -10.11 -10.39 36.31
C VAL A 338 -10.69 -9.13 36.97
N CYS A 339 -11.37 -8.25 36.21
CA CYS A 339 -11.94 -7.01 36.74
C CYS A 339 -13.32 -7.25 37.38
N PRO A 340 -13.50 -6.97 38.69
CA PRO A 340 -14.80 -7.19 39.35
C PRO A 340 -15.96 -6.42 38.72
N ASN A 341 -15.72 -5.20 38.23
CA ASN A 341 -16.76 -4.38 37.58
C ASN A 341 -17.17 -4.97 36.22
N CYS A 342 -16.21 -5.44 35.42
CA CYS A 342 -16.51 -6.08 34.13
C CYS A 342 -17.28 -7.39 34.34
N GLN A 343 -16.82 -8.25 35.25
CA GLN A 343 -17.50 -9.51 35.56
C GLN A 343 -18.90 -9.29 36.13
N LYS A 344 -19.09 -8.29 37.00
CA LYS A 344 -20.41 -7.90 37.50
C LYS A 344 -21.34 -7.48 36.37
N ARG A 345 -20.84 -6.74 35.38
CA ARG A 345 -21.63 -6.30 34.22
C ARG A 345 -22.00 -7.45 33.29
N ILE A 346 -21.06 -8.34 33.02
CA ILE A 346 -21.30 -9.58 32.26
C ILE A 346 -22.45 -10.36 32.91
N ALA A 347 -22.38 -10.59 34.23
CA ALA A 347 -23.43 -11.28 34.97
C ALA A 347 -24.77 -10.53 34.93
N ALA A 348 -24.76 -9.21 35.17
CA ALA A 348 -25.98 -8.39 35.21
C ALA A 348 -26.73 -8.32 33.87
N LEU A 349 -25.99 -8.37 32.75
CA LEU A 349 -26.54 -8.31 31.40
C LEU A 349 -26.76 -9.70 30.77
N GLY A 350 -26.37 -10.77 31.47
CA GLY A 350 -26.44 -12.13 30.94
C GLY A 350 -25.53 -12.36 29.74
N LEU A 351 -24.40 -11.67 29.65
CA LEU A 351 -23.41 -11.84 28.58
C LEU A 351 -22.61 -13.12 28.79
N LYS A 352 -22.19 -13.76 27.71
CA LYS A 352 -21.44 -15.02 27.74
C LYS A 352 -20.01 -14.84 28.27
N ASP A 353 -19.32 -13.80 27.80
CA ASP A 353 -17.88 -13.60 28.02
C ASP A 353 -17.47 -12.14 27.73
N GLU A 354 -16.17 -11.87 27.81
CA GLU A 354 -15.58 -10.55 27.54
C GLU A 354 -15.68 -10.11 26.07
N HIS A 355 -15.87 -11.02 25.11
CA HIS A 355 -16.11 -10.64 23.72
C HIS A 355 -17.50 -10.03 23.56
N GLN A 356 -18.51 -10.64 24.19
CA GLN A 356 -19.84 -10.03 24.25
C GLN A 356 -19.86 -8.71 25.06
N LEU A 357 -18.96 -8.54 26.05
CA LEU A 357 -18.78 -7.26 26.72
C LEU A 357 -18.24 -6.17 25.79
N GLN A 358 -17.34 -6.50 24.85
CA GLN A 358 -16.89 -5.57 23.82
C GLN A 358 -18.06 -5.18 22.90
N SER A 359 -18.82 -6.17 22.42
CA SER A 359 -20.01 -5.91 21.59
C SER A 359 -21.04 -5.04 22.32
N TYR A 360 -21.25 -5.22 23.62
CA TYR A 360 -22.08 -4.34 24.44
C TYR A 360 -21.57 -2.88 24.44
N LEU A 361 -20.26 -2.68 24.62
CA LEU A 361 -19.67 -1.34 24.60
C LEU A 361 -19.87 -0.68 23.23
N THR A 362 -19.53 -1.38 22.16
CA THR A 362 -19.71 -0.94 20.78
C THR A 362 -21.17 -0.58 20.50
N THR A 363 -22.12 -1.44 20.90
CA THR A 363 -23.57 -1.20 20.72
C THR A 363 -24.05 0.03 21.49
N ARG A 364 -23.53 0.29 22.69
CA ARG A 364 -23.89 1.47 23.48
C ARG A 364 -23.39 2.75 22.83
N ILE A 365 -22.13 2.77 22.39
CA ILE A 365 -21.54 3.93 21.69
C ILE A 365 -22.23 4.18 20.36
N GLU A 366 -22.59 3.12 19.62
CA GLU A 366 -23.34 3.25 18.38
C GLU A 366 -24.72 3.88 18.63
N LYS A 367 -25.48 3.42 19.64
CA LYS A 367 -26.76 4.03 20.00
C LYS A 367 -26.61 5.52 20.31
N PHE A 368 -25.56 5.90 21.03
CA PHE A 368 -25.26 7.30 21.33
C PHE A 368 -24.99 8.10 20.04
N LEU A 369 -24.15 7.60 19.15
CA LEU A 369 -23.82 8.26 17.88
C LEU A 369 -25.05 8.36 16.95
N ASN A 370 -25.83 7.29 16.82
CA ASN A 370 -27.08 7.26 16.06
C ASN A 370 -28.10 8.28 16.59
N ALA A 371 -28.24 8.39 17.92
CA ALA A 371 -29.11 9.39 18.54
C ALA A 371 -28.67 10.84 18.25
N ASN A 372 -27.39 11.05 17.91
CA ASN A 372 -26.82 12.32 17.51
C ASN A 372 -26.62 12.45 15.98
N GLY A 373 -27.31 11.62 15.18
CA GLY A 373 -27.31 11.71 13.72
C GLY A 373 -26.03 11.23 13.04
N ARG A 374 -25.18 10.47 13.75
CA ARG A 374 -23.93 9.90 13.24
C ARG A 374 -24.02 8.38 13.13
N GLN A 375 -23.14 7.78 12.33
CA GLN A 375 -23.00 6.32 12.19
C GLN A 375 -21.60 5.88 12.62
N ILE A 376 -21.48 4.65 13.12
CA ILE A 376 -20.17 4.08 13.46
C ILE A 376 -19.48 3.53 12.22
N LEU A 377 -18.16 3.64 12.24
CA LEU A 377 -17.22 2.91 11.42
C LEU A 377 -16.21 2.24 12.36
N GLY A 378 -15.74 1.04 12.04
CA GLY A 378 -14.76 0.36 12.87
C GLY A 378 -14.05 -0.78 12.17
N TRP A 379 -12.99 -1.28 12.79
CA TRP A 379 -12.20 -2.38 12.28
C TRP A 379 -13.00 -3.71 12.30
N ASP A 380 -12.60 -4.68 11.47
CA ASP A 380 -13.35 -5.92 11.27
C ASP A 380 -13.49 -6.79 12.54
N GLU A 381 -12.70 -6.55 13.58
CA GLU A 381 -12.89 -7.09 14.94
C GLU A 381 -14.28 -6.81 15.51
N MET A 382 -14.94 -5.71 15.11
CA MET A 382 -16.30 -5.41 15.56
C MET A 382 -17.34 -6.44 15.11
N LEU A 383 -17.00 -7.35 14.19
CA LEU A 383 -17.80 -8.54 13.87
C LEU A 383 -17.88 -9.54 15.04
N GLU A 384 -16.89 -9.54 15.94
CA GLU A 384 -16.74 -10.47 17.06
C GLU A 384 -17.77 -10.16 18.17
N GLY A 385 -19.03 -10.57 17.95
CA GLY A 385 -20.14 -10.39 18.88
C GLY A 385 -21.44 -9.87 18.25
N GLY A 386 -21.44 -9.64 16.93
CA GLY A 386 -22.57 -9.14 16.18
C GLY A 386 -22.48 -7.63 15.93
N LEU A 387 -22.73 -7.24 14.68
CA LEU A 387 -22.76 -5.84 14.26
C LEU A 387 -24.14 -5.25 14.45
N ALA A 388 -24.16 -3.97 14.77
CA ALA A 388 -25.38 -3.22 14.77
C ALA A 388 -25.81 -2.84 13.34
N PRO A 389 -27.12 -2.74 13.03
CA PRO A 389 -27.64 -2.70 11.65
C PRO A 389 -27.07 -1.58 10.76
N ASN A 390 -26.60 -0.48 11.35
CA ASN A 390 -26.13 0.70 10.61
C ASN A 390 -24.60 0.85 10.60
N ALA A 391 -23.87 -0.11 11.17
CA ALA A 391 -22.42 -0.09 11.22
C ALA A 391 -21.81 -0.32 9.82
N ALA A 392 -20.75 0.43 9.53
CA ALA A 392 -19.82 0.14 8.44
C ALA A 392 -18.54 -0.48 8.98
N VAL A 393 -17.87 -1.31 8.17
CA VAL A 393 -16.70 -2.11 8.57
C VAL A 393 -15.49 -1.78 7.69
N MET A 394 -14.32 -1.64 8.30
CA MET A 394 -13.02 -1.62 7.63
C MET A 394 -12.33 -2.98 7.75
N SER A 395 -12.13 -3.65 6.61
CA SER A 395 -11.53 -4.99 6.54
C SER A 395 -10.02 -4.90 6.38
N TRP A 396 -9.28 -5.08 7.48
CA TRP A 396 -7.84 -4.91 7.51
C TRP A 396 -7.09 -6.24 7.64
N ARG A 397 -7.64 -7.26 8.30
CA ARG A 397 -7.02 -8.59 8.46
C ARG A 397 -7.22 -9.47 7.22
N GLY A 398 -7.00 -8.90 6.04
CA GLY A 398 -7.39 -9.47 4.76
C GLY A 398 -8.83 -9.12 4.38
N GLU A 399 -9.41 -9.90 3.46
CA GLU A 399 -10.73 -9.63 2.88
C GLU A 399 -11.87 -10.37 3.57
N ALA A 400 -11.57 -11.38 4.38
CA ALA A 400 -12.56 -12.29 4.95
C ALA A 400 -13.60 -11.54 5.82
N GLY A 401 -13.15 -10.57 6.62
CA GLY A 401 -14.02 -9.71 7.43
C GLY A 401 -14.99 -8.90 6.55
N GLY A 402 -14.48 -8.23 5.53
CA GLY A 402 -15.27 -7.46 4.57
C GLY A 402 -16.26 -8.32 3.78
N ILE A 403 -15.85 -9.50 3.31
CA ILE A 403 -16.76 -10.44 2.62
C ILE A 403 -17.91 -10.85 3.56
N SER A 404 -17.60 -11.17 4.82
CA SER A 404 -18.61 -11.54 5.82
C SER A 404 -19.58 -10.39 6.11
N ALA A 405 -19.07 -9.17 6.28
CA ALA A 405 -19.87 -7.97 6.52
C ALA A 405 -20.79 -7.63 5.34
N ALA A 406 -20.30 -7.72 4.11
CA ALA A 406 -21.08 -7.47 2.90
C ALA A 406 -22.24 -8.49 2.74
N LYS A 407 -21.99 -9.77 3.03
CA LYS A 407 -23.05 -10.82 3.04
C LYS A 407 -24.14 -10.54 4.08
N GLN A 408 -23.76 -9.89 5.18
CA GLN A 408 -24.67 -9.44 6.23
C GLN A 408 -25.30 -8.06 5.92
N LYS A 409 -25.06 -7.50 4.72
CA LYS A 409 -25.59 -6.21 4.26
C LYS A 409 -25.07 -4.99 5.03
N HIS A 410 -23.89 -5.11 5.64
CA HIS A 410 -23.16 -3.97 6.18
C HIS A 410 -22.27 -3.35 5.11
N PHE A 411 -22.16 -2.03 5.11
CA PHE A 411 -21.23 -1.35 4.23
C PHE A 411 -19.78 -1.64 4.61
N VAL A 412 -18.92 -1.76 3.61
CA VAL A 412 -17.51 -2.17 3.76
C VAL A 412 -16.60 -1.20 3.05
N ILE A 413 -15.51 -0.85 3.72
CA ILE A 413 -14.35 -0.20 3.15
C ILE A 413 -13.21 -1.21 3.20
N MET A 414 -12.65 -1.56 2.04
CA MET A 414 -11.55 -2.53 1.97
C MET A 414 -10.21 -1.83 2.23
N ASN A 415 -9.44 -2.37 3.18
CA ASN A 415 -8.10 -1.90 3.50
C ASN A 415 -7.17 -3.04 3.96
N PRO A 416 -7.15 -4.20 3.27
CA PRO A 416 -6.40 -5.37 3.73
C PRO A 416 -4.90 -5.06 3.85
N GLU A 417 -4.31 -5.42 4.99
CA GLU A 417 -2.89 -5.18 5.29
C GLU A 417 -1.93 -5.80 4.26
N GLN A 418 -2.37 -6.87 3.61
CA GLN A 418 -1.59 -7.56 2.60
C GLN A 418 -1.43 -6.75 1.32
N VAL A 419 -2.20 -5.66 1.13
CA VAL A 419 -2.17 -4.85 -0.10
C VAL A 419 -2.14 -3.34 0.17
N LEU A 420 -2.84 -2.83 1.18
CA LEU A 420 -3.13 -1.40 1.31
C LEU A 420 -2.46 -0.71 2.51
N TYR A 421 -1.46 -1.32 3.14
CA TYR A 421 -0.69 -0.71 4.23
C TYR A 421 0.60 -0.06 3.72
N LEU A 422 0.66 1.27 3.77
CA LEU A 422 1.76 2.06 3.21
C LEU A 422 2.86 2.33 4.24
N ASP A 423 2.70 1.93 5.49
CA ASP A 423 3.76 1.91 6.48
C ASP A 423 4.78 0.78 6.23
N TYR A 424 4.44 -0.23 5.41
CA TYR A 424 5.31 -1.36 5.05
C TYR A 424 6.41 -0.97 4.07
N ASN A 425 7.42 -1.82 3.88
CA ASN A 425 8.46 -1.59 2.87
C ASN A 425 7.85 -1.46 1.46
N GLN A 426 8.61 -0.79 0.59
CA GLN A 426 8.26 -0.60 -0.82
C GLN A 426 9.18 -1.33 -1.79
N GLY A 427 10.32 -1.83 -1.31
CA GLY A 427 11.21 -2.73 -2.03
C GLY A 427 11.93 -3.64 -1.04
N TYR A 428 12.66 -4.63 -1.55
CA TYR A 428 13.40 -5.60 -0.72
C TYR A 428 14.82 -5.13 -0.35
N SER A 429 15.20 -3.90 -0.70
CA SER A 429 16.58 -3.46 -0.51
C SER A 429 16.94 -3.32 0.97
N PRO A 430 18.14 -3.74 1.40
CA PRO A 430 18.65 -3.42 2.73
C PRO A 430 18.84 -1.91 2.95
N ASN A 431 18.80 -1.11 1.87
CA ASN A 431 18.86 0.35 1.93
C ASN A 431 17.47 1.00 2.09
N GLU A 432 16.39 0.23 2.19
CA GLU A 432 15.08 0.80 2.51
C GLU A 432 15.13 1.45 3.91
N PRO A 433 14.50 2.63 4.09
CA PRO A 433 14.44 3.26 5.39
C PRO A 433 13.58 2.43 6.35
N LEU A 434 13.96 2.34 7.63
CA LEU A 434 13.25 1.57 8.67
C LEU A 434 11.72 1.67 8.58
N THR A 435 11.06 0.51 8.60
CA THR A 435 9.60 0.34 8.61
C THR A 435 9.22 -0.74 9.63
N VAL A 436 7.92 -1.05 9.70
CA VAL A 436 7.41 -2.21 10.46
C VAL A 436 7.72 -3.56 9.78
N GLY A 437 8.29 -3.55 8.58
CA GLY A 437 8.60 -4.74 7.78
C GLY A 437 7.59 -4.97 6.66
N ARG A 438 7.51 -6.23 6.19
CA ARG A 438 6.64 -6.69 5.09
C ARG A 438 6.88 -5.92 3.78
N LEU A 439 6.19 -6.26 2.69
CA LEU A 439 6.35 -5.58 1.40
C LEU A 439 5.02 -5.31 0.70
N ILE A 440 4.82 -4.05 0.33
CA ILE A 440 3.76 -3.58 -0.55
C ILE A 440 4.37 -2.72 -1.64
N THR A 441 4.36 -3.22 -2.88
CA THR A 441 4.86 -2.50 -4.06
C THR A 441 3.75 -1.76 -4.78
N VAL A 442 4.13 -0.82 -5.66
CA VAL A 442 3.20 -0.16 -6.59
C VAL A 442 2.46 -1.18 -7.45
N ASP A 443 3.16 -2.21 -7.94
CA ASP A 443 2.59 -3.31 -8.71
C ASP A 443 1.46 -4.03 -7.95
N LYS A 444 1.73 -4.39 -6.69
CA LYS A 444 0.79 -5.13 -5.84
C LYS A 444 -0.51 -4.36 -5.62
N ILE A 445 -0.40 -3.05 -5.35
CA ILE A 445 -1.58 -2.18 -5.21
C ILE A 445 -2.30 -2.05 -6.56
N TYR A 446 -1.56 -1.81 -7.64
CA TYR A 446 -2.16 -1.58 -8.95
C TYR A 446 -2.97 -2.80 -9.42
N HIS A 447 -2.51 -4.02 -9.17
CA HIS A 447 -3.21 -5.24 -9.58
C HIS A 447 -4.35 -5.66 -8.63
N TYR A 448 -4.52 -4.97 -7.52
CA TYR A 448 -5.59 -5.26 -6.58
C TYR A 448 -6.97 -4.89 -7.12
N ASN A 449 -7.96 -5.74 -6.86
CA ASN A 449 -9.37 -5.47 -7.10
C ASN A 449 -10.11 -5.40 -5.76
N PRO A 450 -10.52 -4.20 -5.29
CA PRO A 450 -11.20 -4.07 -3.99
C PRO A 450 -12.59 -4.70 -3.91
N THR A 451 -13.17 -5.16 -5.02
CA THR A 451 -14.42 -5.93 -5.02
C THR A 451 -14.11 -7.41 -5.23
N PRO A 452 -14.30 -8.29 -4.21
CA PRO A 452 -14.08 -9.73 -4.31
C PRO A 452 -15.16 -10.42 -5.16
N VAL A 453 -15.11 -10.25 -6.48
CA VAL A 453 -16.15 -10.72 -7.42
C VAL A 453 -16.37 -12.23 -7.40
N ASP A 454 -15.34 -13.01 -7.06
CA ASP A 454 -15.43 -14.47 -6.97
C ASP A 454 -16.06 -14.96 -5.65
N SER A 455 -16.18 -14.09 -4.65
CA SER A 455 -16.69 -14.42 -3.30
C SER A 455 -18.02 -13.76 -2.94
N LEU A 456 -18.46 -12.77 -3.73
CA LEU A 456 -19.67 -11.97 -3.52
C LEU A 456 -20.57 -11.97 -4.76
N THR A 457 -21.87 -12.14 -4.56
CA THR A 457 -22.89 -11.94 -5.60
C THR A 457 -22.99 -10.46 -6.00
N VAL A 458 -23.53 -10.15 -7.18
CA VAL A 458 -23.72 -8.77 -7.66
C VAL A 458 -24.48 -7.90 -6.65
N ASP A 459 -25.48 -8.48 -5.96
CA ASP A 459 -26.25 -7.80 -4.93
C ASP A 459 -25.45 -7.54 -3.65
N GLU A 460 -24.47 -8.38 -3.31
CA GLU A 460 -23.62 -8.19 -2.14
C GLU A 460 -22.48 -7.20 -2.44
N GLN A 461 -22.01 -7.15 -3.70
CA GLN A 461 -20.94 -6.24 -4.13
C GLN A 461 -21.30 -4.75 -3.91
N LYS A 462 -22.60 -4.38 -3.93
CA LYS A 462 -23.04 -3.00 -3.67
C LYS A 462 -22.74 -2.49 -2.25
N TYR A 463 -22.46 -3.40 -1.31
CA TYR A 463 -22.07 -3.02 0.04
C TYR A 463 -20.58 -2.66 0.14
N ILE A 464 -19.76 -2.94 -0.88
CA ILE A 464 -18.39 -2.45 -0.96
C ILE A 464 -18.42 -0.98 -1.38
N MET A 465 -18.31 -0.06 -0.41
CA MET A 465 -18.35 1.39 -0.66
C MET A 465 -17.09 1.91 -1.36
N GLY A 466 -15.97 1.22 -1.13
CA GLY A 466 -14.67 1.57 -1.68
C GLY A 466 -13.52 1.02 -0.85
N LEU A 467 -12.42 1.77 -0.82
CA LEU A 467 -11.17 1.33 -0.22
C LEU A 467 -10.39 2.46 0.43
N GLN A 468 -9.41 2.06 1.24
CA GLN A 468 -8.48 2.96 1.91
C GLN A 468 -7.09 2.34 1.99
N SER A 469 -6.06 3.19 1.91
CA SER A 469 -4.73 2.82 2.40
C SER A 469 -4.42 3.43 3.75
N ASN A 470 -3.73 2.65 4.59
CA ASN A 470 -3.37 3.04 5.96
C ASN A 470 -1.88 3.43 6.06
N LEU A 471 -1.59 4.51 6.80
CA LEU A 471 -0.24 4.94 7.17
C LEU A 471 -0.12 4.97 8.69
N TRP A 472 0.31 3.85 9.28
CA TRP A 472 0.67 3.77 10.69
C TRP A 472 2.04 4.38 10.96
N SER A 473 2.17 5.09 12.08
CA SER A 473 3.26 6.04 12.27
C SER A 473 4.33 5.62 13.28
N GLU A 474 4.48 4.34 13.61
CA GLU A 474 5.57 3.82 14.47
C GLU A 474 6.94 4.27 13.95
N TYR A 475 7.14 4.22 12.63
CA TYR A 475 8.39 4.57 11.95
C TYR A 475 8.23 5.68 10.90
N LEU A 476 7.08 6.38 10.89
CA LEU A 476 6.83 7.57 10.06
C LEU A 476 7.19 8.84 10.85
N THR A 477 8.48 9.08 11.06
CA THR A 477 8.97 10.09 12.02
C THR A 477 9.04 11.52 11.47
N SER A 478 8.81 11.74 10.17
CA SER A 478 8.94 13.06 9.55
C SER A 478 8.10 13.20 8.27
N PRO A 479 7.79 14.44 7.83
CA PRO A 479 7.10 14.67 6.56
C PRO A 479 7.86 14.10 5.35
N ALA A 480 9.19 14.06 5.39
CA ALA A 480 10.00 13.44 4.34
C ALA A 480 9.76 11.93 4.27
N LYS A 481 9.76 11.24 5.41
CA LYS A 481 9.48 9.80 5.50
C LYS A 481 8.03 9.47 5.13
N LEU A 482 7.06 10.30 5.53
CA LEU A 482 5.67 10.22 5.08
C LEU A 482 5.58 10.26 3.55
N ASN A 483 6.21 11.26 2.92
CA ASN A 483 6.22 11.37 1.46
C ASN A 483 6.94 10.20 0.78
N TYR A 484 8.07 9.72 1.34
CA TYR A 484 8.74 8.52 0.83
C TYR A 484 7.79 7.33 0.83
N GLN A 485 7.04 7.12 1.91
CA GLN A 485 6.11 6.00 2.05
C GLN A 485 4.84 6.15 1.21
N LEU A 486 4.41 7.38 0.94
CA LEU A 486 3.24 7.65 0.13
C LEU A 486 3.51 7.45 -1.38
N TYR A 487 4.65 7.92 -1.89
CA TYR A 487 4.94 7.95 -3.33
C TYR A 487 5.93 6.88 -3.77
N PRO A 488 5.63 6.11 -4.84
CA PRO A 488 4.54 6.33 -5.81
C PRO A 488 3.24 5.58 -5.53
N ARG A 489 3.15 4.83 -4.42
CA ARG A 489 2.01 3.91 -4.15
C ARG A 489 0.64 4.58 -4.15
N VAL A 490 0.55 5.83 -3.70
CA VAL A 490 -0.71 6.60 -3.73
C VAL A 490 -1.27 6.77 -5.15
N PHE A 491 -0.43 6.76 -6.19
CA PHE A 491 -0.89 6.82 -7.58
C PHE A 491 -1.63 5.55 -7.97
N ALA A 492 -1.13 4.39 -7.54
CA ALA A 492 -1.78 3.11 -7.79
C ALA A 492 -3.07 3.00 -6.98
N LEU A 493 -3.09 3.47 -5.73
CA LEU A 493 -4.29 3.56 -4.91
C LEU A 493 -5.37 4.40 -5.61
N ALA A 494 -5.02 5.60 -6.08
CA ALA A 494 -5.94 6.47 -6.79
C ALA A 494 -6.49 5.80 -8.05
N GLU A 495 -5.63 5.12 -8.82
CA GLU A 495 -6.05 4.36 -10.02
C GLU A 495 -7.09 3.29 -9.67
N ILE A 496 -6.85 2.43 -8.68
CA ILE A 496 -7.79 1.35 -8.36
C ILE A 496 -9.09 1.85 -7.67
N ALA A 497 -9.03 3.03 -7.03
CA ALA A 497 -10.16 3.66 -6.35
C ALA A 497 -11.12 4.40 -7.30
N TRP A 498 -10.65 4.80 -8.47
CA TRP A 498 -11.42 5.61 -9.42
C TRP A 498 -11.63 4.91 -10.75
N THR A 499 -10.58 4.33 -11.34
CA THR A 499 -10.58 3.80 -12.70
C THR A 499 -11.32 2.47 -12.76
N GLN A 500 -12.22 2.33 -13.74
CA GLN A 500 -12.89 1.06 -14.00
C GLN A 500 -11.89 -0.03 -14.46
N PRO A 501 -12.02 -1.30 -14.04
CA PRO A 501 -11.05 -2.35 -14.31
C PRO A 501 -10.62 -2.48 -15.78
N GLN A 502 -11.58 -2.38 -16.72
CA GLN A 502 -11.35 -2.47 -18.16
C GLN A 502 -10.51 -1.32 -18.73
N ASN A 503 -10.37 -0.21 -18.01
CA ASN A 503 -9.62 0.96 -18.43
C ASN A 503 -8.21 1.02 -17.82
N LYS A 504 -7.85 0.05 -16.96
CA LYS A 504 -6.51 -0.05 -16.36
C LYS A 504 -5.52 -0.59 -17.39
N ASN A 505 -4.38 0.09 -17.51
CA ASN A 505 -3.23 -0.37 -18.29
C ASN A 505 -1.94 -0.11 -17.51
N TYR A 506 -1.38 -1.17 -16.91
CA TYR A 506 -0.22 -1.06 -16.02
C TYR A 506 1.03 -0.53 -16.74
N ASN A 507 1.30 -1.00 -17.96
CA ASN A 507 2.45 -0.55 -18.72
C ASN A 507 2.37 0.95 -19.01
N ASN A 508 1.23 1.45 -19.45
CA ASN A 508 1.04 2.89 -19.66
C ASN A 508 1.14 3.67 -18.33
N PHE A 509 0.60 3.11 -17.24
CA PHE A 509 0.71 3.71 -15.91
C PHE A 509 2.17 3.87 -15.46
N VAL A 510 2.98 2.81 -15.53
CA VAL A 510 4.38 2.81 -15.06
C VAL A 510 5.33 3.55 -16.01
N LEU A 511 5.10 3.48 -17.33
CA LEU A 511 6.02 4.03 -18.32
C LEU A 511 5.71 5.47 -18.73
N ASN A 512 4.47 5.95 -18.55
CA ASN A 512 4.07 7.29 -18.99
C ASN A 512 3.48 8.14 -17.87
N LYS A 513 2.40 7.67 -17.23
CA LYS A 513 1.66 8.48 -16.24
C LYS A 513 2.46 8.72 -14.97
N MET A 514 2.96 7.66 -14.33
CA MET A 514 3.74 7.77 -13.10
C MET A 514 5.01 8.64 -13.31
N PRO A 515 5.82 8.45 -14.36
CA PRO A 515 6.97 9.33 -14.64
C PRO A 515 6.60 10.80 -14.79
N HIS A 516 5.43 11.12 -15.36
CA HIS A 516 4.92 12.49 -15.44
C HIS A 516 4.69 13.09 -14.04
N HIS A 517 4.06 12.33 -13.13
CA HIS A 517 3.84 12.81 -11.76
C HIS A 517 5.12 12.86 -10.94
N LEU A 518 6.05 11.92 -11.13
CA LEU A 518 7.36 11.95 -10.46
C LEU A 518 8.20 13.16 -10.90
N GLU A 519 8.14 13.58 -12.17
CA GLU A 519 8.78 14.82 -12.63
C GLU A 519 8.24 16.06 -11.89
N LYS A 520 6.94 16.09 -11.59
CA LYS A 520 6.33 17.16 -10.77
C LYS A 520 6.85 17.15 -9.35
N LEU A 521 6.95 15.97 -8.72
CA LEU A 521 7.51 15.83 -7.37
C LEU A 521 8.97 16.25 -7.31
N GLU A 522 9.76 15.94 -8.34
CA GLU A 522 11.15 16.40 -8.47
C GLU A 522 11.24 17.93 -8.51
N ALA A 523 10.40 18.58 -9.31
CA ALA A 523 10.36 20.05 -9.38
C ALA A 523 9.96 20.70 -8.05
N GLN A 524 9.12 20.02 -7.26
CA GLN A 524 8.71 20.44 -5.92
C GLN A 524 9.74 20.10 -4.83
N LYS A 525 10.82 19.37 -5.16
CA LYS A 525 11.77 18.79 -4.21
C LYS A 525 11.10 17.90 -3.15
N ARG A 526 9.94 17.31 -3.47
CA ARG A 526 9.23 16.38 -2.58
C ARG A 526 9.89 15.02 -2.64
N LEU A 527 10.19 14.43 -1.48
CA LEU A 527 10.81 13.10 -1.42
C LEU A 527 9.84 12.02 -1.92
N TYR A 528 10.34 11.03 -2.64
CA TYR A 528 9.58 9.85 -3.08
C TYR A 528 10.55 8.67 -3.22
N LYS A 529 10.03 7.44 -3.20
CA LYS A 529 10.84 6.28 -3.56
C LYS A 529 11.03 6.21 -5.08
N VAL A 530 12.27 6.25 -5.53
CA VAL A 530 12.64 6.05 -6.94
C VAL A 530 12.28 4.62 -7.36
N PRO A 531 11.34 4.44 -8.30
CA PRO A 531 11.01 3.11 -8.80
C PRO A 531 12.19 2.49 -9.54
N THR A 532 12.24 1.16 -9.58
CA THR A 532 13.22 0.42 -10.37
C THR A 532 12.90 0.54 -11.86
N PRO A 533 13.88 0.31 -12.75
CA PRO A 533 13.61 0.27 -14.20
C PRO A 533 12.56 -0.78 -14.57
N PHE A 534 11.73 -0.49 -15.57
CA PHE A 534 10.84 -1.51 -16.12
C PHE A 534 11.67 -2.57 -16.85
N GLY A 535 11.35 -3.85 -16.67
CA GLY A 535 12.12 -4.98 -17.19
C GLY A 535 13.29 -5.42 -16.30
N SER A 536 13.39 -4.87 -15.08
CA SER A 536 14.41 -5.24 -14.09
C SER A 536 13.89 -6.14 -12.96
N ASP A 537 12.80 -6.87 -13.19
CA ASP A 537 12.18 -7.72 -12.16
C ASP A 537 13.18 -8.74 -11.61
N GLU A 538 13.17 -8.94 -10.29
CA GLU A 538 14.08 -9.89 -9.67
C GLU A 538 13.67 -11.32 -10.04
N THR A 539 14.58 -12.04 -10.72
CA THR A 539 14.30 -13.37 -11.24
C THR A 539 15.57 -14.15 -11.52
N ALA A 540 15.41 -15.44 -11.80
CA ALA A 540 16.46 -16.30 -12.30
C ALA A 540 16.01 -17.04 -13.57
N LEU A 541 16.89 -17.08 -14.58
CA LEU A 541 16.58 -17.59 -15.92
C LEU A 541 17.70 -18.50 -16.46
N ILE A 542 17.34 -19.45 -17.32
CA ILE A 542 18.30 -20.27 -18.07
C ILE A 542 18.36 -19.78 -19.51
N ALA A 543 19.52 -19.32 -19.96
CA ALA A 543 19.74 -18.93 -21.34
C ALA A 543 21.23 -18.92 -21.69
N SER A 544 21.57 -19.22 -22.95
CA SER A 544 22.91 -18.97 -23.50
C SER A 544 23.12 -17.51 -23.93
N LYS A 545 22.01 -16.77 -24.10
CA LYS A 545 21.96 -15.38 -24.51
C LYS A 545 20.75 -14.71 -23.88
N TYR A 546 20.96 -13.58 -23.22
CA TYR A 546 19.90 -12.77 -22.61
C TYR A 546 19.89 -11.37 -23.21
N VAL A 547 18.70 -10.83 -23.46
CA VAL A 547 18.55 -9.44 -23.93
C VAL A 547 18.04 -8.62 -22.76
N LEU A 548 18.91 -7.77 -22.21
CA LEU A 548 18.55 -6.79 -21.20
C LEU A 548 17.84 -5.63 -21.92
N ASP A 549 16.51 -5.58 -21.84
CA ASP A 549 15.67 -4.51 -22.37
C ASP A 549 14.99 -3.76 -21.21
N LEU A 550 15.60 -2.63 -20.83
CA LEU A 550 15.14 -1.78 -19.74
C LEU A 550 14.46 -0.52 -20.28
N LYS A 551 13.49 -0.02 -19.52
CA LYS A 551 12.88 1.29 -19.77
C LYS A 551 12.86 2.12 -18.50
N PRO A 552 13.20 3.42 -18.59
CA PRO A 552 13.17 4.30 -17.43
C PRO A 552 11.74 4.49 -16.93
N THR A 553 11.58 4.43 -15.61
CA THR A 553 10.30 4.65 -14.90
C THR A 553 10.24 6.03 -14.25
N ILE A 554 11.21 6.89 -14.59
CA ILE A 554 11.25 8.30 -14.26
C ILE A 554 11.68 9.05 -15.52
N LYS A 555 11.06 10.21 -15.76
CA LYS A 555 11.39 11.03 -16.92
C LYS A 555 12.81 11.60 -16.81
N ASN A 556 13.62 11.36 -17.84
CA ASN A 556 15.07 11.64 -17.87
C ASN A 556 15.88 10.91 -16.78
N GLY A 557 15.36 9.81 -16.22
CA GLY A 557 16.14 8.94 -15.35
C GLY A 557 17.22 8.20 -16.13
N GLN A 558 18.40 8.07 -15.53
CA GLN A 558 19.51 7.30 -16.09
C GLN A 558 19.55 5.92 -15.44
N ILE A 559 19.80 4.88 -16.23
CA ILE A 559 19.88 3.51 -15.74
C ILE A 559 21.32 3.04 -15.90
N PHE A 560 21.88 2.51 -14.82
CA PHE A 560 23.22 1.93 -14.81
C PHE A 560 23.13 0.44 -14.50
N TYR A 561 23.99 -0.36 -15.12
CA TYR A 561 24.01 -1.81 -14.93
C TYR A 561 25.41 -2.39 -14.83
N THR A 562 25.49 -3.56 -14.21
CA THR A 562 26.66 -4.45 -14.18
C THR A 562 26.23 -5.87 -14.53
N ILE A 563 27.16 -6.73 -14.95
CA ILE A 563 26.90 -8.16 -15.27
C ILE A 563 27.75 -9.13 -14.44
N ASP A 564 28.64 -8.58 -13.60
CA ASP A 564 29.62 -9.27 -12.78
C ASP A 564 29.17 -9.42 -11.31
N GLY A 565 27.98 -8.91 -10.97
CA GLY A 565 27.42 -8.96 -9.63
C GLY A 565 27.85 -7.83 -8.69
N TYR A 566 28.71 -6.90 -9.11
CA TYR A 566 28.98 -5.69 -8.32
C TYR A 566 27.78 -4.74 -8.34
N ASN A 567 27.63 -3.93 -7.30
CA ASN A 567 26.53 -2.96 -7.23
C ASN A 567 26.78 -1.84 -8.25
N PRO A 568 25.83 -1.55 -9.16
CA PRO A 568 25.98 -0.44 -10.09
C PRO A 568 25.81 0.90 -9.37
N ASP A 569 26.57 1.89 -9.84
CA ASP A 569 26.44 3.31 -9.51
C ASP A 569 26.72 4.14 -10.77
N GLU A 570 26.94 5.44 -10.62
CA GLU A 570 27.23 6.37 -11.72
C GLU A 570 28.52 6.02 -12.50
N THR A 571 29.38 5.16 -11.96
CA THR A 571 30.63 4.70 -12.59
C THR A 571 30.45 3.41 -13.41
N ALA A 572 29.31 2.74 -13.25
CA ALA A 572 28.96 1.54 -14.01
C ALA A 572 28.51 1.90 -15.45
N GLU A 573 28.18 0.89 -16.25
CA GLU A 573 27.81 1.13 -17.64
C GLU A 573 26.41 1.74 -17.75
N LEU A 574 26.30 2.84 -18.49
CA LEU A 574 25.04 3.51 -18.77
C LEU A 574 24.24 2.69 -19.79
N TYR A 575 23.00 2.37 -19.45
CA TYR A 575 22.07 1.72 -20.36
C TYR A 575 21.49 2.74 -21.37
N GLU A 576 21.81 2.57 -22.64
CA GLU A 576 21.30 3.43 -23.73
C GLU A 576 20.29 2.72 -24.65
N LYS A 577 20.41 1.40 -24.79
CA LYS A 577 19.61 0.56 -25.69
C LYS A 577 19.69 -0.90 -25.24
N PRO A 578 18.79 -1.79 -25.74
CA PRO A 578 18.82 -3.19 -25.37
C PRO A 578 20.20 -3.83 -25.56
N VAL A 579 20.69 -4.50 -24.52
CA VAL A 579 22.03 -5.10 -24.48
C VAL A 579 21.92 -6.62 -24.55
N THR A 580 22.65 -7.21 -25.48
CA THR A 580 22.82 -8.67 -25.54
C THR A 580 23.93 -9.09 -24.60
N ILE A 581 23.61 -9.98 -23.66
CA ILE A 581 24.55 -10.59 -22.73
C ILE A 581 24.68 -12.07 -23.09
N ASN A 582 25.91 -12.51 -23.38
CA ASN A 582 26.20 -13.91 -23.68
C ASN A 582 26.56 -14.64 -22.38
N ILE A 583 26.04 -15.85 -22.23
CA ILE A 583 26.27 -16.73 -21.08
C ILE A 583 26.82 -18.05 -21.61
N PRO A 584 28.16 -18.21 -21.67
CA PRO A 584 28.78 -19.45 -22.11
C PRO A 584 28.30 -20.64 -21.28
N LYS A 585 28.41 -21.83 -21.87
CA LYS A 585 28.00 -23.08 -21.22
C LYS A 585 28.78 -23.28 -19.92
N GLY A 586 28.08 -23.59 -18.83
CA GLY A 586 28.64 -23.77 -17.49
C GLY A 586 28.82 -22.46 -16.71
N GLU A 587 28.52 -21.30 -17.30
CA GLU A 587 28.69 -19.99 -16.65
C GLU A 587 27.35 -19.36 -16.22
N TYR A 588 27.47 -18.24 -15.48
CA TYR A 588 26.36 -17.38 -15.10
C TYR A 588 26.74 -15.90 -15.21
N ARG A 589 25.73 -15.03 -15.26
CA ARG A 589 25.85 -13.58 -15.13
C ARG A 589 24.88 -13.11 -14.05
N THR A 590 25.37 -12.29 -13.13
CA THR A 590 24.53 -11.60 -12.14
C THR A 590 24.37 -10.18 -12.61
N ILE A 591 23.24 -9.89 -13.24
CA ILE A 591 22.93 -8.57 -13.76
C ILE A 591 22.34 -7.76 -12.63
N LYS A 592 22.93 -6.62 -12.32
CA LYS A 592 22.37 -5.67 -11.36
C LYS A 592 22.07 -4.34 -12.04
N THR A 593 20.99 -3.69 -11.62
CA THR A 593 20.54 -2.43 -12.21
C THR A 593 20.20 -1.41 -11.13
N VAL A 594 20.46 -0.13 -11.40
CA VAL A 594 20.00 1.00 -10.60
C VAL A 594 19.52 2.12 -11.51
N GLN A 595 18.43 2.79 -11.12
CA GLN A 595 17.97 4.01 -11.77
C GLN A 595 18.31 5.21 -10.90
N ILE A 596 18.82 6.27 -11.54
CA ILE A 596 19.15 7.53 -10.89
C ILE A 596 18.29 8.64 -11.48
N SER A 597 17.58 9.37 -10.63
CA SER A 597 16.75 10.50 -11.03
C SER A 597 17.60 11.72 -11.41
N PRO A 598 17.04 12.72 -12.12
CA PRO A 598 17.75 13.96 -12.43
C PRO A 598 18.29 14.72 -11.21
N SER A 599 17.70 14.50 -10.03
CA SER A 599 18.18 15.10 -8.77
C SER A 599 19.20 14.23 -8.03
N GLY A 600 19.64 13.11 -8.61
CA GLY A 600 20.60 12.18 -8.00
C GLY A 600 20.00 11.15 -7.04
N ARG A 601 18.66 11.02 -6.95
CA ARG A 601 18.04 9.99 -6.10
C ARG A 601 18.15 8.63 -6.77
N LYS A 602 18.40 7.57 -5.98
CA LYS A 602 18.65 6.22 -6.50
C LYS A 602 17.49 5.27 -6.18
N SER A 603 17.20 4.36 -7.10
CA SER A 603 16.32 3.23 -6.83
C SER A 603 17.02 2.21 -5.94
N SER A 604 16.26 1.24 -5.44
CA SER A 604 16.83 -0.03 -5.00
C SER A 604 17.61 -0.67 -6.15
N ILE A 605 18.63 -1.48 -5.81
CA ILE A 605 19.35 -2.28 -6.79
C ILE A 605 18.57 -3.56 -7.00
N ASN A 606 18.14 -3.81 -8.24
CA ASN A 606 17.51 -5.06 -8.61
C ASN A 606 18.53 -6.04 -9.20
N LYS A 607 18.26 -7.34 -9.02
CA LYS A 607 19.14 -8.42 -9.46
C LYS A 607 18.42 -9.41 -10.37
N ILE A 608 19.01 -9.69 -11.53
CA ILE A 608 18.61 -10.79 -12.43
C ILE A 608 19.76 -11.78 -12.49
N LEU A 609 19.48 -13.06 -12.23
CA LEU A 609 20.44 -14.15 -12.36
C LEU A 609 20.20 -14.91 -13.67
N VAL A 610 21.17 -14.94 -14.57
CA VAL A 610 21.09 -15.77 -15.78
C VAL A 610 22.17 -16.83 -15.75
N LYS A 611 21.79 -18.11 -15.84
CA LYS A 611 22.73 -19.24 -15.89
C LYS A 611 22.62 -20.00 -17.22
N ASN A 612 23.68 -20.67 -17.64
CA ASN A 612 23.66 -21.67 -18.71
C ASN A 612 24.19 -23.02 -18.19
N PRO A 613 23.45 -23.68 -17.27
CA PRO A 613 23.94 -24.87 -16.58
C PRO A 613 23.89 -26.11 -17.47
N ASP A 614 24.72 -27.10 -17.14
CA ASP A 614 24.57 -28.47 -17.64
C ASP A 614 23.27 -29.11 -17.14
N LEU A 615 22.78 -30.09 -17.90
CA LEU A 615 21.69 -30.96 -17.44
C LEU A 615 22.20 -31.81 -16.28
N LYS A 616 21.57 -31.70 -15.12
CA LYS A 616 21.80 -32.61 -13.98
C LYS A 616 21.09 -33.92 -14.25
N ALA A 617 21.86 -35.01 -14.28
CA ALA A 617 21.31 -36.34 -14.42
C ALA A 617 20.51 -36.73 -13.17
N ALA A 618 19.44 -37.49 -13.36
CA ALA A 618 18.67 -38.02 -12.24
C ALA A 618 19.50 -39.05 -11.46
N LEU A 619 19.32 -39.06 -10.14
CA LEU A 619 19.96 -40.04 -9.27
C LEU A 619 19.34 -41.42 -9.49
N ALA A 620 20.18 -42.46 -9.50
CA ALA A 620 19.77 -43.86 -9.58
C ALA A 620 19.24 -44.38 -8.22
N VAL A 621 18.27 -43.65 -7.65
CA VAL A 621 17.60 -43.96 -6.38
C VAL A 621 16.11 -44.12 -6.63
N ASN A 622 15.44 -44.88 -5.77
CA ASN A 622 13.99 -45.06 -5.83
C ASN A 622 13.37 -44.99 -4.43
N PRO A 623 13.44 -43.81 -3.77
CA PRO A 623 12.86 -43.65 -2.44
C PRO A 623 11.35 -43.86 -2.50
N THR A 624 10.82 -44.70 -1.61
CA THR A 624 9.40 -45.08 -1.61
C THR A 624 8.58 -44.36 -0.55
N LYS A 625 9.24 -43.72 0.41
CA LYS A 625 8.58 -43.02 1.53
C LYS A 625 8.46 -41.53 1.21
N GLN A 626 7.29 -40.96 1.50
CA GLN A 626 6.94 -39.55 1.24
C GLN A 626 7.39 -38.63 2.37
N GLY A 627 7.84 -37.42 2.04
CA GLY A 627 8.27 -36.39 2.99
C GLY A 627 9.77 -36.16 3.01
N LEU A 628 10.23 -35.26 3.90
CA LEU A 628 11.64 -34.94 4.10
C LEU A 628 12.07 -35.23 5.54
N LYS A 629 13.33 -35.62 5.74
CA LYS A 629 13.93 -35.61 7.07
C LYS A 629 14.10 -34.16 7.49
N TYR A 630 13.72 -33.82 8.72
CA TYR A 630 13.94 -32.49 9.27
C TYR A 630 14.76 -32.52 10.56
N GLU A 631 15.53 -31.47 10.78
CA GLU A 631 16.19 -31.13 12.04
C GLU A 631 15.70 -29.74 12.48
N TYR A 632 15.34 -29.62 13.76
CA TYR A 632 14.84 -28.39 14.36
C TYR A 632 15.80 -27.89 15.44
N PHE A 633 16.11 -26.60 15.39
CA PHE A 633 17.04 -25.91 16.26
C PHE A 633 16.32 -24.75 16.94
N THR A 634 16.66 -24.47 18.21
CA THR A 634 16.10 -23.34 18.96
C THR A 634 17.08 -22.85 20.01
N GLY A 635 16.85 -21.66 20.57
CA GLY A 635 17.55 -21.15 21.75
C GLY A 635 18.94 -20.54 21.50
N LYS A 636 19.36 -20.37 20.24
CA LYS A 636 20.58 -19.65 19.85
C LYS A 636 20.27 -18.56 18.84
N LEU A 637 21.02 -17.47 18.89
CA LEU A 637 20.95 -16.39 17.89
C LEU A 637 21.64 -16.87 16.60
N PHE A 638 20.89 -17.07 15.53
CA PHE A 638 21.39 -17.42 14.19
C PHE A 638 21.39 -16.19 13.31
N GLN A 639 22.54 -15.78 12.77
CA GLN A 639 22.69 -14.62 11.87
C GLN A 639 22.74 -15.03 10.40
N GLN A 640 23.11 -16.29 10.16
CA GLN A 640 23.20 -16.91 8.85
C GLN A 640 22.93 -18.41 8.98
N VAL A 641 22.54 -19.05 7.88
CA VAL A 641 22.25 -20.49 7.81
C VAL A 641 23.40 -21.36 8.33
N GLN A 642 24.65 -20.92 8.15
CA GLN A 642 25.83 -21.66 8.60
C GLN A 642 25.91 -21.79 10.13
N ASP A 643 25.25 -20.91 10.88
CA ASP A 643 25.28 -20.95 12.34
C ASP A 643 24.53 -22.17 12.90
N LEU A 644 23.66 -22.80 12.10
CA LEU A 644 23.02 -24.07 12.44
C LEU A 644 24.03 -25.21 12.63
N GLU A 645 25.20 -25.15 11.96
CA GLU A 645 26.27 -26.14 12.15
C GLU A 645 26.94 -26.03 13.52
N LEU A 646 26.76 -24.89 14.21
CA LEU A 646 27.29 -24.63 15.55
C LEU A 646 26.29 -25.05 16.65
N ALA A 647 25.14 -25.60 16.27
CA ALA A 647 24.06 -26.01 17.18
C ALA A 647 23.77 -27.50 17.06
N LYS A 648 23.24 -28.09 18.14
CA LYS A 648 22.66 -29.43 18.09
C LYS A 648 21.15 -29.31 17.88
N PRO A 649 20.53 -30.16 17.04
CA PRO A 649 19.09 -30.13 16.89
C PRO A 649 18.43 -30.57 18.20
N VAL A 650 17.36 -29.87 18.59
CA VAL A 650 16.55 -30.22 19.76
C VAL A 650 15.46 -31.23 19.42
N ASN A 651 15.11 -31.34 18.14
CA ASN A 651 14.13 -32.28 17.62
C ASN A 651 14.47 -32.64 16.18
N SER A 652 14.10 -33.84 15.74
CA SER A 652 14.22 -34.29 14.35
C SER A 652 13.13 -35.31 14.03
N GLY A 653 12.85 -35.51 12.75
CA GLY A 653 11.84 -36.47 12.32
C GLY A 653 11.55 -36.41 10.83
N ILE A 654 10.37 -36.88 10.45
CA ILE A 654 9.87 -36.80 9.08
C ILE A 654 8.81 -35.70 8.97
N PHE A 655 8.90 -34.91 7.92
CA PHE A 655 7.94 -33.88 7.57
C PHE A 655 7.18 -34.29 6.30
N GLU A 656 5.92 -34.66 6.48
CA GLU A 656 5.01 -35.12 5.44
C GLU A 656 4.12 -33.95 4.99
N GLY A 657 4.68 -33.03 4.19
CA GLY A 657 3.99 -31.82 3.76
C GLY A 657 4.81 -31.02 2.73
N ALA A 658 4.21 -29.96 2.18
CA ALA A 658 4.94 -28.96 1.40
C ALA A 658 5.90 -28.20 2.33
N VAL A 659 7.13 -27.91 1.86
CA VAL A 659 8.18 -27.30 2.69
C VAL A 659 7.67 -26.01 3.31
N SER A 660 7.46 -26.03 4.63
CA SER A 660 6.87 -24.92 5.37
C SER A 660 7.42 -24.81 6.79
N SER A 661 7.58 -23.59 7.30
CA SER A 661 7.89 -23.32 8.71
C SER A 661 6.66 -23.31 9.62
N GLU A 662 5.44 -23.39 9.09
CA GLU A 662 4.19 -23.11 9.83
C GLU A 662 4.04 -23.96 11.10
N LYS A 663 4.49 -25.22 11.08
CA LYS A 663 4.49 -26.12 12.24
C LYS A 663 5.29 -25.58 13.44
N TRP A 664 6.30 -24.75 13.19
CA TRP A 664 7.21 -24.20 14.21
C TRP A 664 6.96 -22.74 14.52
N LYS A 665 5.89 -22.16 13.96
CA LYS A 665 5.46 -20.80 14.25
C LYS A 665 4.87 -20.74 15.67
N SER A 666 5.72 -20.52 16.67
CA SER A 666 5.32 -20.39 18.07
C SER A 666 5.56 -18.96 18.57
N LYS A 667 4.72 -18.48 19.49
CA LYS A 667 4.93 -17.18 20.17
C LYS A 667 6.00 -17.25 21.27
N THR A 668 6.47 -18.45 21.60
CA THR A 668 7.31 -18.72 22.78
C THR A 668 8.79 -18.83 22.45
N GLU A 669 9.13 -19.31 21.25
CA GLU A 669 10.51 -19.51 20.82
C GLU A 669 10.93 -18.36 19.93
N ARG A 670 11.93 -17.60 20.40
CA ARG A 670 12.38 -16.39 19.71
C ARG A 670 13.20 -16.75 18.46
N TYR A 671 14.14 -17.68 18.57
CA TYR A 671 15.08 -18.01 17.50
C TYR A 671 14.92 -19.46 17.10
N ILE A 672 14.65 -19.70 15.82
CA ILE A 672 14.49 -21.06 15.31
C ILE A 672 15.41 -21.34 14.12
N GLY A 673 15.69 -22.61 13.90
CA GLY A 673 16.38 -23.11 12.73
C GLY A 673 15.76 -24.41 12.23
N LEU A 674 15.77 -24.60 10.92
CA LEU A 674 15.29 -25.80 10.24
C LEU A 674 16.31 -26.26 9.22
N LYS A 675 16.57 -27.56 9.18
CA LYS A 675 17.18 -28.24 8.03
C LYS A 675 16.23 -29.29 7.51
N PHE A 676 16.06 -29.37 6.20
CA PHE A 676 15.35 -30.43 5.51
C PHE A 676 16.32 -31.17 4.57
N ASP A 677 16.27 -32.49 4.56
CA ASP A 677 17.08 -33.37 3.70
C ASP A 677 16.20 -34.48 3.11
N GLY A 678 16.37 -34.75 1.82
CA GLY A 678 15.69 -35.82 1.12
C GLY A 678 15.82 -35.70 -0.40
N TYR A 679 14.76 -36.08 -1.11
CA TYR A 679 14.72 -36.16 -2.55
C TYR A 679 13.50 -35.42 -3.13
N LEU A 680 13.73 -34.71 -4.23
CA LEU A 680 12.73 -34.07 -5.05
C LEU A 680 12.52 -34.89 -6.32
N TYR A 681 11.28 -35.25 -6.62
CA TYR A 681 10.92 -35.88 -7.89
C TYR A 681 10.58 -34.84 -8.97
N ILE A 682 11.30 -34.91 -10.07
CA ILE A 682 11.11 -34.09 -11.26
C ILE A 682 10.35 -34.89 -12.32
N PRO A 683 9.14 -34.45 -12.71
CA PRO A 683 8.27 -35.24 -13.60
C PRO A 683 8.70 -35.20 -15.07
N GLU A 684 9.41 -34.15 -15.49
CA GLU A 684 9.80 -33.90 -16.89
C GLU A 684 11.22 -33.31 -16.95
N THR A 685 12.03 -33.74 -17.93
CA THR A 685 13.33 -33.11 -18.16
C THR A 685 13.13 -31.68 -18.67
N GLY A 686 13.77 -30.69 -18.05
CA GLY A 686 13.57 -29.29 -18.43
C GLY A 686 14.36 -28.27 -17.63
N ASN A 687 14.08 -27.00 -17.94
CA ASN A 687 14.59 -25.84 -17.22
C ASN A 687 13.62 -25.49 -16.10
N TYR A 688 14.16 -25.28 -14.89
CA TYR A 688 13.39 -24.99 -13.70
C TYR A 688 13.92 -23.75 -13.00
N THR A 689 13.02 -22.80 -12.72
CA THR A 689 13.24 -21.72 -11.75
C THR A 689 12.74 -22.20 -10.40
N ILE A 690 13.57 -22.04 -9.37
CA ILE A 690 13.29 -22.44 -8.00
C ILE A 690 13.43 -21.21 -7.13
N SER A 691 12.56 -21.08 -6.13
CA SER A 691 12.59 -19.93 -5.23
C SER A 691 12.25 -20.32 -3.79
N THR A 692 12.79 -19.54 -2.86
CA THR A 692 12.49 -19.64 -1.43
C THR A 692 11.94 -18.30 -0.98
N LEU A 693 10.73 -18.31 -0.41
CA LEU A 693 10.18 -17.18 0.33
C LEU A 693 10.53 -17.40 1.81
N SER A 694 11.39 -16.57 2.38
CA SER A 694 11.74 -16.68 3.79
C SER A 694 11.79 -15.34 4.52
N ASP A 695 11.33 -15.35 5.77
CA ASP A 695 11.64 -14.30 6.75
C ASP A 695 12.95 -14.68 7.42
N ASP A 696 13.94 -13.80 7.37
CA ASP A 696 15.37 -14.11 7.54
C ASP A 696 15.86 -15.23 6.60
N GLY A 697 16.96 -15.89 6.96
CA GLY A 697 17.83 -16.53 6.00
C GLY A 697 17.44 -17.95 5.61
N SER A 698 17.46 -18.25 4.30
CA SER A 698 17.38 -19.61 3.78
C SER A 698 18.37 -19.92 2.64
N LYS A 699 18.73 -21.19 2.50
CA LYS A 699 19.48 -21.72 1.35
C LYS A 699 18.85 -23.03 0.88
N LEU A 700 18.68 -23.17 -0.44
CA LEU A 700 18.18 -24.39 -1.07
C LEU A 700 19.23 -24.95 -2.04
N PHE A 701 19.48 -26.24 -1.90
CA PHE A 701 20.44 -27.00 -2.69
C PHE A 701 19.75 -28.13 -3.47
N ILE A 702 20.18 -28.35 -4.70
CA ILE A 702 19.81 -29.53 -5.50
C ILE A 702 21.09 -30.26 -5.94
N ASP A 703 21.16 -31.56 -5.67
CA ASP A 703 22.35 -32.40 -5.92
C ASP A 703 23.64 -31.77 -5.37
N ASN A 704 23.54 -31.23 -4.16
CA ASN A 704 24.60 -30.53 -3.42
C ASN A 704 25.09 -29.21 -4.06
N GLU A 705 24.46 -28.72 -5.13
CA GLU A 705 24.70 -27.39 -5.68
C GLU A 705 23.76 -26.37 -5.05
N LEU A 706 24.29 -25.22 -4.62
CA LEU A 706 23.49 -24.09 -4.14
C LEU A 706 22.67 -23.51 -5.30
N ILE A 707 21.35 -23.67 -5.23
CA ILE A 707 20.43 -23.16 -6.23
C ILE A 707 19.90 -21.80 -5.82
N VAL A 708 19.37 -21.69 -4.60
CA VAL A 708 18.79 -20.44 -4.06
C VAL A 708 19.56 -20.02 -2.82
N ASN A 709 19.98 -18.75 -2.79
CA ASN A 709 20.62 -18.13 -1.64
C ASN A 709 19.80 -16.91 -1.20
N ASN A 710 19.06 -17.07 -0.11
CA ASN A 710 18.26 -16.06 0.55
C ASN A 710 18.78 -15.86 1.99
N ASP A 711 20.08 -15.92 2.22
CA ASP A 711 20.68 -15.96 3.56
C ASP A 711 20.89 -14.56 4.16
N GLY A 712 20.94 -14.48 5.49
CA GLY A 712 21.07 -13.24 6.25
C GLY A 712 19.76 -12.79 6.91
N ILE A 713 19.84 -11.71 7.69
CA ILE A 713 18.68 -11.12 8.39
C ILE A 713 17.96 -10.18 7.44
N HIS A 714 16.68 -10.43 7.21
CA HIS A 714 15.83 -9.62 6.37
C HIS A 714 14.36 -9.95 6.63
N TRP A 715 13.47 -9.00 6.35
CA TRP A 715 12.05 -9.30 6.30
C TRP A 715 11.72 -10.36 5.25
N LEU A 716 10.53 -10.94 5.33
CA LEU A 716 9.96 -11.83 4.32
C LEU A 716 10.37 -11.42 2.89
N ASN A 717 11.26 -12.20 2.27
CA ASN A 717 11.84 -11.95 0.96
C ASN A 717 11.82 -13.23 0.14
N GLU A 718 11.60 -13.09 -1.18
CA GLU A 718 11.74 -14.21 -2.10
C GLU A 718 13.05 -14.11 -2.88
N ALA A 719 13.87 -15.17 -2.85
CA ALA A 719 15.05 -15.29 -3.69
C ALA A 719 14.87 -16.38 -4.75
N TYR A 720 15.55 -16.21 -5.88
CA TYR A 720 15.43 -17.07 -7.05
C TYR A 720 16.75 -17.74 -7.42
N GLY A 721 16.63 -18.93 -8.00
CA GLY A 721 17.69 -19.72 -8.59
C GLY A 721 17.17 -20.55 -9.76
N VAL A 722 18.08 -21.18 -10.50
CA VAL A 722 17.72 -22.03 -11.64
C VAL A 722 18.55 -23.29 -11.70
N ALA A 723 17.94 -24.36 -12.21
CA ALA A 723 18.58 -25.62 -12.51
C ALA A 723 17.98 -26.26 -13.76
N ARG A 724 18.81 -26.96 -14.54
CA ARG A 724 18.35 -27.82 -15.63
C ARG A 724 18.37 -29.27 -15.14
N LEU A 725 17.19 -29.87 -15.02
CA LEU A 725 17.01 -31.15 -14.33
C LEU A 725 16.48 -32.21 -15.28
N GLU A 726 17.02 -33.42 -15.18
CA GLU A 726 16.48 -34.60 -15.86
C GLU A 726 15.24 -35.11 -15.12
N LYS A 727 14.33 -35.77 -15.83
CA LYS A 727 13.22 -36.48 -15.20
C LYS A 727 13.77 -37.55 -14.24
N GLY A 728 13.34 -37.50 -12.98
CA GLY A 728 13.71 -38.48 -11.96
C GLY A 728 13.93 -37.84 -10.60
N PHE A 729 14.64 -38.56 -9.72
CA PHE A 729 14.93 -38.09 -8.37
C PHE A 729 16.21 -37.27 -8.32
N HIS A 730 16.15 -36.15 -7.61
CA HIS A 730 17.29 -35.29 -7.30
C HIS A 730 17.38 -35.10 -5.80
N LYS A 731 18.58 -34.95 -5.25
CA LYS A 731 18.73 -34.68 -3.81
C LYS A 731 18.32 -33.23 -3.54
N ILE A 732 17.50 -32.98 -2.52
CA ILE A 732 17.13 -31.64 -2.06
C ILE A 732 17.58 -31.42 -0.62
N ASN A 733 18.19 -30.26 -0.35
CA ASN A 733 18.55 -29.84 1.01
C ASN A 733 18.11 -28.38 1.19
N ILE A 734 17.47 -28.08 2.32
CA ILE A 734 16.96 -26.73 2.60
C ILE A 734 17.34 -26.39 4.02
N ASN A 735 18.06 -25.29 4.19
CA ASN A 735 18.44 -24.80 5.51
C ASN A 735 17.82 -23.41 5.71
N TYR A 736 17.31 -23.15 6.90
CA TYR A 736 16.55 -21.94 7.23
C TYR A 736 16.77 -21.55 8.68
N PHE A 737 16.81 -20.26 8.97
CA PHE A 737 16.70 -19.73 10.32
C PHE A 737 15.77 -18.52 10.36
N ASP A 738 15.17 -18.28 11.52
CA ASP A 738 14.35 -17.12 11.82
C ASP A 738 14.83 -16.53 13.13
N GLN A 739 15.02 -15.21 13.19
CA GLN A 739 15.27 -14.54 14.44
C GLN A 739 14.02 -13.98 15.07
N ILE A 740 13.15 -13.29 14.32
CA ILE A 740 11.99 -12.61 14.90
C ILE A 740 10.86 -12.36 13.90
N GLY A 741 9.63 -12.71 14.30
CA GLY A 741 8.46 -11.88 14.01
C GLY A 741 7.67 -12.17 12.73
N GLY A 742 7.99 -13.26 12.01
CA GLY A 742 7.19 -13.74 10.88
C GLY A 742 7.32 -15.23 10.58
N THR A 743 8.41 -15.90 10.98
CA THR A 743 8.66 -17.35 10.87
C THR A 743 8.01 -17.98 9.64
N THR A 744 8.51 -17.59 8.48
CA THR A 744 7.99 -18.05 7.19
C THR A 744 9.10 -18.67 6.37
N LEU A 745 8.86 -19.88 5.88
CA LEU A 745 9.61 -20.54 4.83
C LEU A 745 8.60 -21.18 3.89
N SER A 746 8.71 -20.92 2.60
CA SER A 746 8.02 -21.66 1.53
C SER A 746 8.96 -21.85 0.36
N CYS A 747 8.79 -22.95 -0.37
CA CYS A 747 9.62 -23.25 -1.55
C CYS A 747 8.74 -23.47 -2.78
N PHE A 748 9.13 -22.84 -3.88
CA PHE A 748 8.39 -22.88 -5.13
C PHE A 748 9.27 -23.39 -6.27
N ILE A 749 8.63 -24.04 -7.23
CA ILE A 749 9.23 -24.52 -8.46
C ILE A 749 8.37 -24.11 -9.66
N GLN A 750 9.03 -23.67 -10.73
CA GLN A 750 8.41 -23.28 -11.98
C GLN A 750 9.20 -23.92 -13.13
N GLN A 751 8.52 -24.75 -13.93
CA GLN A 751 9.09 -25.21 -15.20
C GLN A 751 8.94 -24.12 -16.24
N GLU A 752 9.93 -23.96 -17.12
CA GLU A 752 9.85 -23.01 -18.23
C GLU A 752 8.54 -23.16 -19.02
N GLY A 753 7.83 -22.05 -19.23
CA GLY A 753 6.52 -22.02 -19.90
C GLY A 753 5.33 -22.48 -19.06
N LYS A 754 5.53 -22.87 -17.79
CA LYS A 754 4.44 -23.22 -16.85
C LYS A 754 4.33 -22.20 -15.72
N GLU A 755 3.22 -22.23 -15.00
CA GLU A 755 3.00 -21.40 -13.81
C GLU A 755 3.89 -21.83 -12.64
N LYS A 756 4.28 -20.87 -11.81
CA LYS A 756 4.97 -21.11 -10.55
C LYS A 756 4.03 -21.80 -9.58
N GLN A 757 4.49 -22.88 -8.96
CA GLN A 757 3.72 -23.62 -7.95
C GLN A 757 4.59 -23.90 -6.72
N GLU A 758 3.95 -24.06 -5.56
CA GLU A 758 4.62 -24.58 -4.38
C GLU A 758 5.11 -26.01 -4.62
N ILE A 759 6.27 -26.37 -4.10
CA ILE A 759 6.78 -27.75 -4.17
C ILE A 759 5.83 -28.64 -3.34
N LYS A 760 5.08 -29.50 -4.03
CA LYS A 760 4.02 -30.30 -3.40
C LYS A 760 4.63 -31.40 -2.55
N ALA A 761 3.94 -31.76 -1.48
CA ALA A 761 4.29 -32.91 -0.63
C ALA A 761 4.52 -34.19 -1.47
N SER A 762 3.70 -34.42 -2.50
CA SER A 762 3.78 -35.57 -3.40
C SER A 762 5.07 -35.64 -4.24
N GLN A 763 5.87 -34.57 -4.26
CA GLN A 763 7.16 -34.52 -4.96
C GLN A 763 8.34 -34.78 -4.03
N LEU A 764 8.13 -34.90 -2.72
CA LEU A 764 9.17 -34.94 -1.71
C LEU A 764 9.27 -36.34 -1.10
N TYR A 765 10.48 -36.87 -1.01
CA TYR A 765 10.73 -38.25 -0.61
C TYR A 765 11.95 -38.37 0.31
N TYR A 766 12.00 -39.44 1.09
CA TYR A 766 13.14 -39.81 1.91
C TYR A 766 13.42 -41.33 1.84
N GLU A 767 14.62 -41.72 2.27
CA GLU A 767 15.07 -43.14 2.34
C GLU A 767 14.42 -43.97 3.45
#